data_AF-A0A3A4PJF4-F1
#
_entry.id   AF-A0A3A4PJF4-F1
#
_cell.length_a   1.000
_cell.length_b   1.000
_cell.length_c   1.000
_cell.angle_alpha   90.00
_cell.angle_beta   90.00
_cell.angle_gamma   90.00
#
_symmetry.space_group_name_H-M   'P 1'
#
loop_
_entity.id
_entity.type
_entity.pdbx_description
1 polymer ?
#
loop_
_entity_poly.entity_id
_entity_poly.type
_entity_poly.pdbx_seq_one_letter_code
_entity_poly.pdbx_strand_id
1 'polypeptide(L)'
;MIIFHAGFSEIDIHIWGETPIDSTRETPPPTVYLFDAGYKMLAQTLKDLECDCTITKKDSSLMTIWLPTKAGQPIPSSSIIASPSASRRKIEIKSWRVTAIHLNVDCISNLLCRCIGKELLAPGVLIGRDMAYWSVALRFAGGLVAKQKFLPDVVREKNTFRAMWKPVLMPEEREKHTALAKIMPDSCRALTLNDSTAPCISAESVLSDFLDRTVDYLVRNSQRMQTASPKTGSRGKRKTASFDSIHDQWLHALRSPDGIMEGEQSELMKFMAQIRDWRRPISMTVETPFRLCFRLEEPDVETPKKGKLKLPEDAWYVRYLLQDNRDPSLLIPAENAWKSPKNTAVLFKKAKFNPHEYLLFSLGQASGICPHIESSLKRSNPGGYEVDSNGAFTFLTERASILEQMSFGVLLPAWWTRKGTKQRLSLKAKVKSPRMQGDSGLSLNEIVQFQWEVALGDHTLTLAELQELAKLKSSLVKVRGQWVLIGAEEIREAIDFWKRKANDEGTVREIVRMALGQANTPTGMNFSGISATGWIADFLDRLNGNTPFAEIDAPAEFQGALRPYQRKGYSWLDFLQQWGLGACLADDMGLGKTIQTLALLQRNWHANGKKPTLLICPTSVVGNWQKEASRFTPELPVMIHHGAARKKDSSFKKEAKNHTIVISSYALLHRDYEMLKTISWSGIVLDEAQNIKNPETKQAKAARSLPADYRIALTGTPVENNVGDLWSIMEFLNPGFLGTQAEFKRSFFIPIQALRDPEATQRLKRLTGPFILRRLKTDKSIISDLPEKMEMKVYCNLTQEQASLYQAVVNDTMNELKSAEGIQRKGLVLATLSKLKQVCNHPAQFAGDNSAIPGRSGKLARLTEMLEELLQVNDRALIFSQFFEMGDLLKTYLQNQFGQEALFLHGRVPKKKRDEMVERFQSETGPNIFILSLKAGGTGLNLTNANHVFHFDRWWNPAVENQATDRAFRIGQTKNVQVHKFLCVGTLEERIDEMIENKKEIAEGVIGAGEGWLTELSTNELKELFALSKEAVAD
;
A
#
# COMPACT_ATOMS: atom_id res chain seq x y z
N MET A 1 -36.95 -14.02 -8.94
CA MET A 1 -35.48 -14.00 -9.06
C MET A 1 -35.12 -14.34 -10.49
N ILE A 2 -34.14 -13.69 -11.09
CA ILE A 2 -33.70 -13.91 -12.48
C ILE A 2 -32.17 -13.80 -12.59
N ILE A 3 -31.53 -14.58 -13.47
CA ILE A 3 -30.14 -14.37 -13.91
C ILE A 3 -30.18 -13.86 -15.35
N PHE A 4 -29.59 -12.69 -15.63
CA PHE A 4 -29.43 -12.18 -17.00
C PHE A 4 -28.17 -12.71 -17.67
N HIS A 5 -28.30 -13.12 -18.93
CA HIS A 5 -27.20 -13.58 -19.76
C HIS A 5 -27.14 -12.80 -21.09
N ALA A 6 -25.94 -12.65 -21.65
CA ALA A 6 -25.69 -11.91 -22.89
C ALA A 6 -24.87 -12.72 -23.89
N GLY A 7 -25.51 -13.15 -24.98
CA GLY A 7 -24.85 -13.83 -26.09
C GLY A 7 -24.74 -12.93 -27.32
N PHE A 8 -23.62 -13.01 -28.03
CA PHE A 8 -23.38 -12.33 -29.29
C PHE A 8 -23.79 -13.24 -30.45
N SER A 9 -24.66 -12.76 -31.34
CA SER A 9 -25.12 -13.50 -32.51
C SER A 9 -25.00 -12.62 -33.76
N GLU A 10 -24.32 -13.15 -34.79
CA GLU A 10 -23.91 -12.46 -36.02
C GLU A 10 -23.09 -11.18 -35.78
N ILE A 11 -23.75 -10.11 -35.36
CA ILE A 11 -23.19 -8.76 -35.19
C ILE A 11 -23.70 -8.04 -33.92
N ASP A 12 -24.76 -8.54 -33.28
CA ASP A 12 -25.46 -7.85 -32.19
C ASP A 12 -25.52 -8.69 -30.91
N ILE A 13 -25.75 -8.03 -29.76
CA ILE A 13 -25.87 -8.68 -28.46
C ILE A 13 -27.36 -8.88 -28.12
N HIS A 14 -27.68 -10.09 -27.69
CA HIS A 14 -29.00 -10.49 -27.25
C HIS A 14 -28.99 -10.88 -25.78
N ILE A 15 -29.98 -10.37 -25.03
CA ILE A 15 -30.18 -10.64 -23.60
C ILE A 15 -31.25 -11.70 -23.42
N TRP A 16 -30.92 -12.76 -22.69
CA TRP A 16 -31.86 -13.79 -22.23
C TRP A 16 -31.70 -13.99 -20.71
N GLY A 17 -32.44 -14.90 -20.10
CA GLY A 17 -32.27 -15.14 -18.67
C GLY A 17 -32.94 -16.36 -18.08
N GLU A 18 -32.46 -16.76 -16.91
CA GLU A 18 -32.90 -17.94 -16.17
C GLU A 18 -33.74 -17.56 -14.94
N THR A 19 -34.70 -18.40 -14.57
CA THR A 19 -35.51 -18.26 -13.34
C THR A 19 -35.76 -19.61 -12.68
N PRO A 20 -35.88 -19.68 -11.34
CA PRO A 20 -36.36 -20.89 -10.66
C PRO A 20 -37.75 -21.29 -11.15
N ILE A 21 -38.03 -22.59 -11.13
CA ILE A 21 -39.36 -23.14 -11.44
C ILE A 21 -40.26 -22.89 -10.22
N ASP A 22 -41.23 -22.00 -10.37
CA ASP A 22 -42.29 -21.81 -9.37
C ASP A 22 -43.38 -22.88 -9.54
N SER A 23 -43.93 -23.34 -8.42
CA SER A 23 -45.00 -24.35 -8.29
C SER A 23 -46.30 -24.02 -9.05
N THR A 24 -46.44 -22.78 -9.52
CA THR A 24 -47.61 -22.24 -10.21
C THR A 24 -47.46 -22.12 -11.73
N ARG A 25 -46.27 -22.41 -12.31
CA ARG A 25 -46.04 -22.36 -13.76
C ARG A 25 -46.43 -23.68 -14.44
N GLU A 26 -47.11 -23.60 -15.59
CA GLU A 26 -47.26 -24.72 -16.52
C GLU A 26 -45.88 -25.19 -17.03
N THR A 27 -45.69 -26.51 -17.15
CA THR A 27 -44.45 -27.08 -17.68
C THR A 27 -44.25 -26.69 -19.15
N PRO A 28 -43.11 -26.09 -19.54
CA PRO A 28 -42.87 -25.65 -20.90
C PRO A 28 -42.72 -26.83 -21.89
N PRO A 29 -42.88 -26.61 -23.21
CA PRO A 29 -42.66 -27.65 -24.22
C PRO A 29 -41.25 -28.24 -24.15
N PRO A 30 -41.05 -29.54 -24.47
CA PRO A 30 -39.78 -30.24 -24.23
C PRO A 30 -38.57 -29.74 -25.04
N THR A 31 -38.75 -28.81 -25.98
CA THR A 31 -37.69 -28.14 -26.75
C THR A 31 -37.35 -26.73 -26.23
N VAL A 32 -38.17 -26.19 -25.33
CA VAL A 32 -37.96 -24.88 -24.69
C VAL A 32 -37.11 -25.09 -23.44
N TYR A 33 -36.20 -24.16 -23.18
CA TYR A 33 -35.33 -24.20 -22.02
C TYR A 33 -36.15 -24.16 -20.72
N LEU A 34 -35.94 -25.17 -19.87
CA LEU A 34 -36.78 -25.40 -18.68
C LEU A 34 -36.81 -24.20 -17.71
N PHE A 35 -35.72 -23.44 -17.63
CA PHE A 35 -35.56 -22.31 -16.72
C PHE A 35 -35.76 -20.95 -17.41
N ASP A 36 -36.33 -20.89 -18.63
CA ASP A 36 -36.50 -19.63 -19.37
C ASP A 36 -37.32 -18.59 -18.57
N ALA A 37 -36.75 -17.40 -18.40
CA ALA A 37 -37.43 -16.30 -17.73
C ALA A 37 -38.69 -15.85 -18.50
N GLY A 38 -38.64 -15.90 -19.83
CA GLY A 38 -39.70 -15.47 -20.74
C GLY A 38 -39.80 -13.95 -20.89
N TYR A 39 -40.33 -13.50 -22.03
CA TYR A 39 -40.39 -12.08 -22.41
C TYR A 39 -40.97 -11.16 -21.33
N LYS A 40 -42.10 -11.55 -20.70
CA LYS A 40 -42.77 -10.69 -19.70
C LYS A 40 -41.85 -10.36 -18.52
N MET A 41 -41.08 -11.34 -18.03
CA MET A 41 -40.21 -11.13 -16.88
C MET A 41 -38.96 -10.35 -17.30
N LEU A 42 -38.32 -10.73 -18.42
CA LEU A 42 -37.17 -10.01 -18.97
C LEU A 42 -37.48 -8.53 -19.22
N ALA A 43 -38.60 -8.21 -19.89
CA ALA A 43 -38.99 -6.84 -20.21
C ALA A 43 -39.39 -6.03 -18.97
N GLN A 44 -40.08 -6.65 -18.00
CA GLN A 44 -40.42 -5.98 -16.74
C GLN A 44 -39.15 -5.67 -15.94
N THR A 45 -38.24 -6.64 -15.77
CA THR A 45 -36.98 -6.42 -15.04
C THR A 45 -36.09 -5.39 -15.75
N LEU A 46 -36.00 -5.38 -17.08
CA LEU A 46 -35.23 -4.33 -17.80
C LEU A 46 -35.84 -2.93 -17.64
N LYS A 47 -37.17 -2.84 -17.46
CA LYS A 47 -37.87 -1.59 -17.15
C LYS A 47 -37.65 -1.15 -15.69
N ASP A 48 -37.72 -2.08 -14.75
CA ASP A 48 -37.47 -1.83 -13.32
C ASP A 48 -36.01 -1.44 -13.04
N LEU A 49 -35.09 -1.88 -13.91
CA LEU A 49 -33.69 -1.45 -13.94
C LEU A 49 -33.46 -0.08 -14.58
N GLU A 50 -34.52 0.69 -14.89
CA GLU A 50 -34.46 2.03 -15.48
C GLU A 50 -33.49 2.17 -16.66
N CYS A 51 -33.45 1.15 -17.54
CA CYS A 51 -32.77 1.30 -18.81
C CYS A 51 -33.64 2.19 -19.70
N ASP A 52 -33.10 3.31 -20.22
CA ASP A 52 -33.78 4.31 -21.07
C ASP A 52 -34.15 3.75 -22.47
N CYS A 53 -34.92 2.66 -22.48
CA CYS A 53 -35.05 1.71 -23.57
C CYS A 53 -36.50 1.28 -23.72
N THR A 54 -37.14 1.75 -24.79
CA THR A 54 -38.49 1.32 -25.16
C THR A 54 -38.46 -0.07 -25.80
N ILE A 55 -38.42 -1.10 -24.96
CA ILE A 55 -38.46 -2.51 -25.39
C ILE A 55 -39.91 -2.91 -25.69
N THR A 56 -40.14 -3.50 -26.85
CA THR A 56 -41.43 -4.01 -27.31
C THR A 56 -41.37 -5.52 -27.57
N LYS A 57 -42.53 -6.15 -27.75
CA LYS A 57 -42.60 -7.59 -28.09
C LYS A 57 -41.96 -7.91 -29.45
N LYS A 58 -41.76 -6.92 -30.33
CA LYS A 58 -41.06 -7.11 -31.61
C LYS A 58 -39.56 -7.29 -31.45
N ASP A 59 -38.99 -6.81 -30.35
CA ASP A 59 -37.56 -6.88 -30.05
C ASP A 59 -37.19 -8.21 -29.35
N SER A 60 -38.21 -9.03 -29.03
CA SER A 60 -38.06 -10.38 -28.49
C SER A 60 -38.19 -11.44 -29.59
N SER A 61 -37.27 -12.40 -29.57
CA SER A 61 -37.25 -13.55 -30.48
C SER A 61 -36.94 -14.84 -29.71
N LEU A 62 -37.38 -15.97 -30.24
CA LEU A 62 -37.03 -17.28 -29.69
C LEU A 62 -35.76 -17.76 -30.40
N MET A 63 -34.64 -17.78 -29.69
CA MET A 63 -33.33 -18.16 -30.23
C MET A 63 -32.91 -19.54 -29.76
N THR A 64 -32.02 -20.18 -30.53
CA THR A 64 -31.42 -21.46 -30.12
C THR A 64 -30.10 -21.20 -29.40
N ILE A 65 -29.97 -21.82 -28.24
CA ILE A 65 -28.76 -21.80 -27.40
C ILE A 65 -28.22 -23.21 -27.22
N TRP A 66 -26.90 -23.36 -27.31
CA TRP A 66 -26.23 -24.64 -27.12
C TRP A 66 -25.74 -24.75 -25.67
N LEU A 67 -26.39 -25.59 -24.86
CA LEU A 67 -26.15 -25.66 -23.41
C LEU A 67 -25.78 -27.07 -22.91
N PRO A 68 -24.97 -27.15 -21.83
CA PRO A 68 -24.72 -28.39 -21.11
C PRO A 68 -26.03 -29.05 -20.65
N THR A 69 -26.19 -30.32 -20.99
CA THR A 69 -27.40 -31.10 -20.78
C THR A 69 -27.04 -32.42 -20.13
N LYS A 70 -27.75 -32.80 -19.06
CA LYS A 70 -27.49 -34.03 -18.30
C LYS A 70 -28.76 -34.84 -18.17
N ALA A 71 -28.68 -36.12 -18.54
CA ALA A 71 -29.81 -37.05 -18.51
C ALA A 71 -31.07 -36.63 -19.30
N GLY A 72 -30.97 -35.67 -20.21
CA GLY A 72 -32.10 -35.14 -20.99
C GLY A 72 -32.70 -33.84 -20.43
N GLN A 73 -32.17 -33.32 -19.32
CA GLN A 73 -32.54 -32.01 -18.77
C GLN A 73 -31.38 -31.02 -18.94
N PRO A 74 -31.66 -29.74 -19.22
CA PRO A 74 -30.62 -28.71 -19.23
C PRO A 74 -30.02 -28.53 -17.84
N ILE A 75 -28.74 -28.19 -17.77
CA ILE A 75 -28.09 -27.75 -16.54
C ILE A 75 -28.24 -26.22 -16.45
N PRO A 76 -28.82 -25.66 -15.36
CA PRO A 76 -28.89 -24.21 -15.19
C PRO A 76 -27.49 -23.60 -15.03
N SER A 77 -27.35 -22.30 -15.31
CA SER A 77 -26.08 -21.59 -15.20
C SER A 77 -25.59 -21.45 -13.75
N SER A 78 -26.50 -21.59 -12.77
CA SER A 78 -26.23 -21.47 -11.34
C SER A 78 -27.07 -22.44 -10.50
N SER A 79 -26.50 -22.93 -9.40
CA SER A 79 -27.21 -23.77 -8.40
C SER A 79 -28.33 -23.03 -7.67
N ILE A 80 -28.36 -21.70 -7.73
CA ILE A 80 -29.43 -20.85 -7.16
C ILE A 80 -30.75 -21.02 -7.95
N ILE A 81 -30.68 -21.37 -9.25
CA ILE A 81 -31.86 -21.63 -10.10
C ILE A 81 -32.44 -23.02 -9.83
N ALA A 82 -31.59 -24.04 -9.87
CA ALA A 82 -31.91 -25.40 -9.46
C ALA A 82 -30.64 -26.20 -9.15
N SER A 83 -30.74 -27.15 -8.22
CA SER A 83 -29.64 -28.09 -7.95
C SER A 83 -29.38 -29.00 -9.16
N PRO A 84 -28.12 -29.20 -9.58
CA PRO A 84 -27.81 -30.03 -10.74
C PRO A 84 -28.18 -31.50 -10.50
N SER A 85 -28.72 -32.16 -11.53
CA SER A 85 -29.22 -33.54 -11.45
C SER A 85 -28.17 -34.53 -10.90
N ALA A 86 -28.56 -35.26 -9.84
CA ALA A 86 -27.75 -36.30 -9.20
C ALA A 86 -27.50 -37.55 -10.09
N SER A 87 -28.01 -37.56 -11.32
CA SER A 87 -27.77 -38.64 -12.28
C SER A 87 -26.27 -38.90 -12.52
N ARG A 88 -25.89 -40.16 -12.76
CA ARG A 88 -24.53 -40.55 -13.16
C ARG A 88 -24.29 -40.51 -14.68
N ARG A 89 -25.26 -40.06 -15.49
CA ARG A 89 -25.09 -39.89 -16.94
C ARG A 89 -24.09 -38.77 -17.26
N LYS A 90 -23.37 -38.92 -18.38
CA LYS A 90 -22.44 -37.92 -18.91
C LYS A 90 -23.19 -36.62 -19.30
N ILE A 91 -22.43 -35.52 -19.36
CA ILE A 91 -22.90 -34.22 -19.83
C ILE A 91 -22.64 -34.13 -21.33
N GLU A 92 -23.64 -33.68 -22.08
CA GLU A 92 -23.61 -33.47 -23.53
C GLU A 92 -24.06 -32.03 -23.84
N ILE A 93 -23.54 -31.38 -24.88
CA ILE A 93 -24.07 -30.08 -25.31
C ILE A 93 -25.25 -30.33 -26.26
N LYS A 94 -26.41 -29.72 -26.00
CA LYS A 94 -27.61 -29.82 -26.85
C LYS A 94 -28.25 -28.46 -27.07
N SER A 95 -28.98 -28.34 -28.17
CA SER A 95 -29.75 -27.15 -28.51
C SER A 95 -31.03 -27.08 -27.66
N TRP A 96 -31.28 -25.90 -27.10
CA TRP A 96 -32.49 -25.51 -26.39
C TRP A 96 -32.99 -24.19 -26.93
N ARG A 97 -34.30 -23.92 -26.86
CA ARG A 97 -34.86 -22.62 -27.25
C ARG A 97 -35.08 -21.71 -26.05
N VAL A 98 -34.54 -20.49 -26.09
CA VAL A 98 -34.64 -19.46 -25.05
C VAL A 98 -35.26 -18.18 -25.60
N THR A 99 -35.95 -17.43 -24.75
CA THR A 99 -36.47 -16.10 -25.10
C THR A 99 -35.35 -15.07 -25.00
N ALA A 100 -34.97 -14.47 -26.13
CA ALA A 100 -33.91 -13.47 -26.19
C ALA A 100 -34.43 -12.12 -26.71
N ILE A 101 -34.02 -11.03 -26.06
CA ILE A 101 -34.32 -9.64 -26.41
C ILE A 101 -33.10 -9.02 -27.09
N HIS A 102 -33.28 -8.48 -28.29
CA HIS A 102 -32.27 -7.66 -28.96
C HIS A 102 -32.19 -6.28 -28.28
N LEU A 103 -30.96 -5.82 -27.98
CA LEU A 103 -30.72 -4.47 -27.50
C LEU A 103 -29.80 -3.75 -28.48
N ASN A 104 -30.18 -2.51 -28.83
CA ASN A 104 -29.31 -1.64 -29.62
C ASN A 104 -28.06 -1.22 -28.81
N VAL A 105 -27.05 -0.66 -29.50
CA VAL A 105 -25.74 -0.32 -28.89
C VAL A 105 -25.86 0.67 -27.72
N ASP A 106 -26.85 1.55 -27.74
CA ASP A 106 -27.14 2.52 -26.69
C ASP A 106 -27.65 1.82 -25.41
N CYS A 107 -28.70 1.02 -25.56
CA CYS A 107 -29.31 0.21 -24.50
C CYS A 107 -28.35 -0.81 -23.89
N ILE A 108 -27.60 -1.54 -24.72
CA ILE A 108 -26.63 -2.52 -24.22
C ILE A 108 -25.46 -1.82 -23.52
N SER A 109 -25.00 -0.66 -23.99
CA SER A 109 -23.95 0.11 -23.30
C SER A 109 -24.42 0.60 -21.94
N ASN A 110 -25.64 1.15 -21.84
CA ASN A 110 -26.24 1.59 -20.59
C ASN A 110 -26.44 0.42 -19.60
N LEU A 111 -26.95 -0.72 -20.07
CA LEU A 111 -27.12 -1.92 -19.25
C LEU A 111 -25.77 -2.51 -18.80
N LEU A 112 -24.81 -2.66 -19.70
CA LEU A 112 -23.47 -3.16 -19.38
C LEU A 112 -22.70 -2.22 -18.45
N CYS A 113 -22.86 -0.89 -18.55
CA CYS A 113 -22.36 0.08 -17.57
C CYS A 113 -22.90 -0.23 -16.16
N ARG A 114 -24.21 -0.51 -16.03
CA ARG A 114 -24.83 -0.91 -14.75
C ARG A 114 -24.30 -2.26 -14.23
N CYS A 115 -23.80 -3.13 -15.12
CA CYS A 115 -23.20 -4.44 -14.79
C CYS A 115 -21.71 -4.39 -14.37
N ILE A 116 -20.99 -3.29 -14.56
CA ILE A 116 -19.53 -3.25 -14.30
C ILE A 116 -19.24 -3.53 -12.82
N GLY A 117 -18.55 -4.64 -12.55
CA GLY A 117 -18.10 -5.02 -11.20
C GLY A 117 -19.21 -5.48 -10.26
N LYS A 118 -20.38 -5.88 -10.77
CA LYS A 118 -21.49 -6.43 -9.97
C LYS A 118 -21.77 -7.88 -10.33
N GLU A 119 -22.21 -8.67 -9.36
CA GLU A 119 -22.86 -9.98 -9.59
C GLU A 119 -24.40 -9.90 -9.47
N LEU A 120 -24.90 -8.80 -8.88
CA LEU A 120 -26.33 -8.50 -8.67
C LEU A 120 -26.62 -7.07 -9.17
N LEU A 121 -27.63 -6.91 -10.05
CA LEU A 121 -28.08 -5.59 -10.54
C LEU A 121 -29.09 -4.92 -9.60
N ALA A 122 -29.98 -5.73 -9.03
CA ALA A 122 -31.04 -5.33 -8.10
C ALA A 122 -31.44 -6.56 -7.25
N PRO A 123 -32.14 -6.41 -6.11
CA PRO A 123 -32.59 -7.54 -5.30
C PRO A 123 -33.30 -8.62 -6.12
N GLY A 124 -32.71 -9.82 -6.19
CA GLY A 124 -33.20 -10.94 -6.99
C GLY A 124 -32.92 -10.87 -8.51
N VAL A 125 -32.05 -9.97 -8.98
CA VAL A 125 -31.63 -9.83 -10.39
C VAL A 125 -30.12 -10.00 -10.49
N LEU A 126 -29.69 -11.20 -10.84
CA LEU A 126 -28.30 -11.66 -10.91
C LEU A 126 -27.71 -11.50 -12.32
N ILE A 127 -26.37 -11.50 -12.42
CA ILE A 127 -25.63 -11.34 -13.67
C ILE A 127 -24.88 -12.64 -14.02
N GLY A 128 -25.08 -13.13 -15.24
CA GLY A 128 -24.34 -14.25 -15.81
C GLY A 128 -22.89 -13.89 -16.15
N ARG A 129 -22.01 -14.90 -16.16
CA ARG A 129 -20.57 -14.71 -16.44
C ARG A 129 -20.27 -14.08 -17.80
N ASP A 130 -21.13 -14.34 -18.79
CA ASP A 130 -21.06 -13.73 -20.12
C ASP A 130 -21.39 -12.23 -20.12
N MET A 131 -22.47 -11.82 -19.46
CA MET A 131 -22.83 -10.43 -19.23
C MET A 131 -21.74 -9.67 -18.44
N ALA A 132 -21.15 -10.33 -17.43
CA ALA A 132 -19.99 -9.78 -16.71
C ALA A 132 -18.74 -9.62 -17.61
N TYR A 133 -18.46 -10.59 -18.50
CA TYR A 133 -17.37 -10.45 -19.49
C TYR A 133 -17.59 -9.26 -20.42
N TRP A 134 -18.82 -9.07 -20.93
CA TRP A 134 -19.14 -7.94 -21.80
C TRP A 134 -19.03 -6.58 -21.10
N SER A 135 -19.27 -6.49 -19.79
CA SER A 135 -19.05 -5.25 -19.04
C SER A 135 -17.56 -4.91 -18.88
N VAL A 136 -16.69 -5.92 -18.76
CA VAL A 136 -15.22 -5.73 -18.78
C VAL A 136 -14.74 -5.29 -20.17
N ALA A 137 -15.28 -5.88 -21.24
CA ALA A 137 -14.98 -5.45 -22.61
C ALA A 137 -15.43 -3.99 -22.86
N LEU A 138 -16.61 -3.59 -22.37
CA LEU A 138 -17.08 -2.20 -22.42
C LEU A 138 -16.13 -1.25 -21.69
N ARG A 139 -15.66 -1.64 -20.50
CA ARG A 139 -14.68 -0.85 -19.73
C ARG A 139 -13.35 -0.70 -20.47
N PHE A 140 -12.90 -1.73 -21.20
CA PHE A 140 -11.70 -1.65 -22.03
C PHE A 140 -11.87 -0.65 -23.19
N ALA A 141 -13.01 -0.70 -23.90
CA ALA A 141 -13.36 0.30 -24.93
C ALA A 141 -13.42 1.74 -24.35
N GLY A 142 -14.09 1.93 -23.22
CA GLY A 142 -14.16 3.22 -22.53
C GLY A 142 -12.79 3.75 -22.11
N GLY A 143 -11.88 2.88 -21.68
CA GLY A 143 -10.48 3.22 -21.38
C GLY A 143 -9.68 3.68 -22.60
N LEU A 144 -9.95 3.14 -23.79
CA LEU A 144 -9.35 3.60 -25.04
C LEU A 144 -9.88 5.00 -25.41
N VAL A 145 -11.19 5.24 -25.29
CA VAL A 145 -11.82 6.55 -25.54
C VAL A 145 -11.30 7.62 -24.57
N ALA A 146 -11.26 7.31 -23.27
CA ALA A 146 -10.77 8.24 -22.24
C ALA A 146 -9.29 8.63 -22.43
N LYS A 147 -8.45 7.69 -22.91
CA LYS A 147 -7.05 7.96 -23.29
C LYS A 147 -6.89 8.60 -24.68
N GLN A 148 -7.99 8.94 -25.37
CA GLN A 148 -8.01 9.48 -26.74
C GLN A 148 -7.32 8.56 -27.78
N LYS A 149 -7.33 7.24 -27.53
CA LYS A 149 -6.71 6.21 -28.38
C LYS A 149 -7.67 5.68 -29.44
N PHE A 150 -8.16 6.58 -30.30
CA PHE A 150 -9.03 6.25 -31.43
C PHE A 150 -8.77 7.16 -32.63
N LEU A 151 -9.07 6.68 -33.84
CA LEU A 151 -8.92 7.42 -35.09
C LEU A 151 -10.13 7.16 -36.01
N PRO A 152 -10.54 8.14 -36.84
CA PRO A 152 -11.64 7.95 -37.78
C PRO A 152 -11.22 7.05 -38.95
N ASP A 153 -12.16 6.30 -39.49
CA ASP A 153 -11.98 5.32 -40.56
C ASP A 153 -13.23 5.24 -41.46
N VAL A 154 -13.13 4.44 -42.53
CA VAL A 154 -14.27 4.03 -43.36
C VAL A 154 -14.26 2.50 -43.47
N VAL A 155 -15.41 1.89 -43.20
CA VAL A 155 -15.63 0.43 -43.18
C VAL A 155 -16.71 0.07 -44.21
N ARG A 156 -16.59 -1.10 -44.84
CA ARG A 156 -17.60 -1.65 -45.75
C ARG A 156 -18.39 -2.75 -45.04
N GLU A 157 -19.69 -2.53 -44.82
CA GLU A 157 -20.63 -3.52 -44.28
C GLU A 157 -21.55 -4.00 -45.41
N LYS A 158 -21.37 -5.23 -45.91
CA LYS A 158 -22.11 -5.79 -47.07
C LYS A 158 -22.03 -4.86 -48.31
N ASN A 159 -23.12 -4.11 -48.59
CA ASN A 159 -23.25 -3.19 -49.73
C ASN A 159 -23.21 -1.70 -49.35
N THR A 160 -23.06 -1.37 -48.06
CA THR A 160 -22.99 0.01 -47.56
C THR A 160 -21.60 0.36 -47.04
N PHE A 161 -21.20 1.62 -47.22
CA PHE A 161 -20.00 2.18 -46.59
C PHE A 161 -20.42 2.96 -45.35
N ARG A 162 -19.64 2.82 -44.27
CA ARG A 162 -19.89 3.44 -42.98
C ARG A 162 -18.62 4.14 -42.48
N ALA A 163 -18.71 5.43 -42.19
CA ALA A 163 -17.69 6.14 -41.43
C ALA A 163 -17.73 5.64 -39.98
N MET A 164 -16.58 5.36 -39.37
CA MET A 164 -16.48 4.73 -38.04
C MET A 164 -15.27 5.24 -37.25
N TRP A 165 -15.42 5.48 -35.95
CA TRP A 165 -14.26 5.71 -35.06
C TRP A 165 -13.70 4.37 -34.58
N LYS A 166 -12.45 4.06 -34.94
CA LYS A 166 -11.79 2.80 -34.56
C LYS A 166 -10.77 2.99 -33.43
N PRO A 167 -10.62 2.02 -32.51
CA PRO A 167 -9.57 2.01 -31.50
C PRO A 167 -8.17 1.97 -32.11
N VAL A 168 -7.20 2.56 -31.40
CA VAL A 168 -5.77 2.45 -31.67
C VAL A 168 -5.11 1.69 -30.51
N LEU A 169 -4.75 0.44 -30.75
CA LEU A 169 -4.12 -0.42 -29.75
C LEU A 169 -2.60 -0.24 -29.76
N MET A 170 -2.07 0.44 -28.74
CA MET A 170 -0.63 0.46 -28.46
C MET A 170 -0.16 -0.94 -28.01
N PRO A 171 1.15 -1.24 -27.94
CA PRO A 171 1.64 -2.57 -27.54
C PRO A 171 1.01 -3.09 -26.22
N GLU A 172 0.91 -2.25 -25.20
CA GLU A 172 0.29 -2.59 -23.90
C GLU A 172 -1.21 -2.94 -24.01
N GLU A 173 -1.98 -2.22 -24.83
CA GLU A 173 -3.41 -2.52 -25.01
C GLU A 173 -3.64 -3.71 -25.95
N ARG A 174 -2.70 -4.01 -26.86
CA ARG A 174 -2.77 -5.20 -27.72
C ARG A 174 -2.62 -6.49 -26.91
N GLU A 175 -1.72 -6.53 -25.93
CA GLU A 175 -1.59 -7.66 -25.00
C GLU A 175 -2.88 -7.88 -24.20
N LYS A 176 -3.54 -6.80 -23.76
CA LYS A 176 -4.83 -6.87 -23.04
C LYS A 176 -5.96 -7.39 -23.90
N HIS A 177 -6.05 -6.95 -25.16
CA HIS A 177 -7.00 -7.47 -26.15
C HIS A 177 -6.84 -8.98 -26.35
N THR A 178 -5.60 -9.45 -26.57
CA THR A 178 -5.31 -10.89 -26.72
C THR A 178 -5.64 -11.68 -25.46
N ALA A 179 -5.36 -11.13 -24.27
CA ALA A 179 -5.70 -11.75 -23.00
C ALA A 179 -7.23 -11.87 -22.80
N LEU A 180 -7.99 -10.82 -23.10
CA LEU A 180 -9.46 -10.81 -23.03
C LEU A 180 -10.08 -11.85 -23.98
N ALA A 181 -9.64 -11.90 -25.23
CA ALA A 181 -10.12 -12.88 -26.20
C ALA A 181 -9.90 -14.33 -25.74
N LYS A 182 -8.81 -14.60 -25.01
CA LYS A 182 -8.48 -15.94 -24.49
C LYS A 182 -9.36 -16.38 -23.31
N ILE A 183 -9.96 -15.45 -22.57
CA ILE A 183 -10.80 -15.74 -21.39
C ILE A 183 -12.31 -15.58 -21.65
N MET A 184 -12.72 -15.33 -22.90
CA MET A 184 -14.12 -15.17 -23.27
C MET A 184 -14.93 -16.45 -22.92
N PRO A 185 -15.98 -16.37 -22.08
CA PRO A 185 -16.87 -17.49 -21.81
C PRO A 185 -17.53 -18.02 -23.09
N ASP A 186 -17.65 -19.33 -23.23
CA ASP A 186 -18.33 -19.93 -24.40
C ASP A 186 -19.82 -19.54 -24.49
N SER A 187 -20.47 -19.23 -23.36
CA SER A 187 -21.84 -18.71 -23.35
C SER A 187 -21.99 -17.34 -24.05
N CYS A 188 -20.92 -16.52 -24.11
CA CYS A 188 -20.91 -15.29 -24.93
C CYS A 188 -21.10 -15.58 -26.42
N ARG A 189 -20.79 -16.81 -26.88
CA ARG A 189 -20.85 -17.22 -28.29
C ARG A 189 -21.86 -18.35 -28.54
N ALA A 190 -22.65 -18.75 -27.54
CA ALA A 190 -23.50 -19.96 -27.61
C ALA A 190 -24.89 -19.75 -28.25
N LEU A 191 -25.30 -18.50 -28.47
CA LEU A 191 -26.55 -18.15 -29.16
C LEU A 191 -26.40 -18.25 -30.68
N THR A 192 -27.45 -18.72 -31.35
CA THR A 192 -27.53 -18.78 -32.81
C THR A 192 -28.99 -18.75 -33.29
N LEU A 193 -29.19 -18.26 -34.51
CA LEU A 193 -30.45 -18.34 -35.25
C LEU A 193 -30.64 -19.70 -35.97
N ASN A 194 -29.61 -20.56 -35.98
CA ASN A 194 -29.63 -21.86 -36.67
C ASN A 194 -29.69 -23.04 -35.69
N ASP A 195 -30.73 -23.85 -35.81
CA ASP A 195 -31.00 -25.01 -34.95
C ASP A 195 -30.10 -26.23 -35.21
N SER A 196 -29.37 -26.24 -36.34
CA SER A 196 -28.68 -27.46 -36.82
C SER A 196 -27.25 -27.67 -36.34
N THR A 197 -26.49 -26.60 -36.04
CA THR A 197 -25.07 -26.70 -35.66
C THR A 197 -24.68 -25.66 -34.61
N ALA A 198 -23.70 -26.02 -33.76
CA ALA A 198 -23.12 -25.10 -32.79
C ALA A 198 -22.26 -24.03 -33.47
N PRO A 199 -22.30 -22.77 -33.01
CA PRO A 199 -21.53 -21.66 -33.59
C PRO A 199 -20.01 -21.82 -33.42
N CYS A 200 -19.25 -21.50 -34.48
CA CYS A 200 -17.80 -21.70 -34.57
C CYS A 200 -16.99 -20.39 -34.76
N ILE A 201 -17.51 -19.24 -34.31
CA ILE A 201 -16.87 -17.92 -34.49
C ILE A 201 -15.72 -17.74 -33.49
N SER A 202 -14.59 -17.16 -33.91
CA SER A 202 -13.43 -16.93 -33.01
C SER A 202 -13.69 -15.81 -32.00
N ALA A 203 -13.24 -16.01 -30.75
CA ALA A 203 -13.37 -15.02 -29.68
C ALA A 203 -12.65 -13.69 -29.99
N GLU A 204 -11.55 -13.74 -30.74
CA GLU A 204 -10.79 -12.55 -31.16
C GLU A 204 -11.57 -11.68 -32.16
N SER A 205 -12.33 -12.28 -33.09
CA SER A 205 -13.22 -11.52 -33.99
C SER A 205 -14.34 -10.87 -33.18
N VAL A 206 -15.07 -11.67 -32.41
CA VAL A 206 -16.24 -11.22 -31.63
C VAL A 206 -15.87 -10.10 -30.64
N LEU A 207 -14.70 -10.17 -30.00
CA LEU A 207 -14.20 -9.06 -29.17
C LEU A 207 -13.83 -7.82 -30.00
N SER A 208 -13.18 -7.98 -31.16
CA SER A 208 -12.78 -6.85 -32.00
C SER A 208 -13.99 -6.11 -32.59
N ASP A 209 -14.98 -6.87 -33.10
CA ASP A 209 -16.23 -6.35 -33.64
C ASP A 209 -17.04 -5.60 -32.57
N PHE A 210 -17.05 -6.11 -31.33
CA PHE A 210 -17.63 -5.42 -30.18
C PHE A 210 -16.89 -4.12 -29.84
N LEU A 211 -15.56 -4.13 -29.78
CA LEU A 211 -14.76 -2.95 -29.43
C LEU A 211 -14.88 -1.84 -30.48
N ASP A 212 -14.83 -2.18 -31.77
CA ASP A 212 -15.02 -1.23 -32.88
C ASP A 212 -16.39 -0.52 -32.75
N ARG A 213 -17.47 -1.30 -32.55
CA ARG A 213 -18.84 -0.76 -32.40
C ARG A 213 -19.01 0.09 -31.14
N THR A 214 -18.41 -0.34 -30.04
CA THR A 214 -18.49 0.35 -28.75
C THR A 214 -17.71 1.67 -28.77
N VAL A 215 -16.49 1.68 -29.31
CA VAL A 215 -15.68 2.91 -29.45
C VAL A 215 -16.38 3.89 -30.40
N ASP A 216 -16.91 3.41 -31.53
CA ASP A 216 -17.69 4.24 -32.46
C ASP A 216 -18.89 4.93 -31.79
N TYR A 217 -19.67 4.16 -31.02
CA TYR A 217 -20.81 4.68 -30.27
C TYR A 217 -20.40 5.69 -29.18
N LEU A 218 -19.42 5.36 -28.33
CA LEU A 218 -18.99 6.21 -27.22
C LEU A 218 -18.46 7.57 -27.72
N VAL A 219 -17.65 7.57 -28.78
CA VAL A 219 -17.13 8.81 -29.39
C VAL A 219 -18.27 9.66 -29.95
N ARG A 220 -19.19 9.07 -30.73
CA ARG A 220 -20.37 9.81 -31.26
C ARG A 220 -21.25 10.39 -30.16
N ASN A 221 -21.49 9.64 -29.09
CA ASN A 221 -22.38 10.09 -28.03
C ASN A 221 -21.76 11.25 -27.23
N SER A 222 -20.44 11.22 -26.99
CA SER A 222 -19.72 12.33 -26.35
C SER A 222 -19.85 13.67 -27.12
N GLN A 223 -19.82 13.62 -28.46
CA GLN A 223 -19.94 14.82 -29.30
C GLN A 223 -21.36 15.40 -29.29
N ARG A 224 -22.39 14.54 -29.22
CA ARG A 224 -23.80 14.98 -29.12
C ARG A 224 -24.04 15.84 -27.88
N MET A 225 -23.51 15.43 -26.72
CA MET A 225 -23.67 16.16 -25.47
C MET A 225 -23.02 17.55 -25.49
N GLN A 226 -21.93 17.76 -26.23
CA GLN A 226 -21.30 19.07 -26.39
C GLN A 226 -22.09 20.03 -27.29
N THR A 227 -22.90 19.50 -28.22
CA THR A 227 -23.72 20.31 -29.14
C THR A 227 -25.12 20.66 -28.60
N ALA A 228 -25.47 20.21 -27.40
CA ALA A 228 -26.80 20.38 -26.83
C ALA A 228 -26.97 21.72 -26.08
N SER A 229 -27.40 22.75 -26.80
CA SER A 229 -28.12 23.88 -26.19
C SER A 229 -29.34 24.29 -27.05
N PRO A 230 -30.43 24.78 -26.44
CA PRO A 230 -31.76 24.58 -27.02
C PRO A 230 -32.21 25.72 -27.94
N LYS A 231 -32.94 25.37 -29.01
CA LYS A 231 -34.24 26.00 -29.32
C LYS A 231 -35.03 25.34 -30.47
N THR A 232 -36.35 25.42 -30.30
CA THR A 232 -37.42 25.40 -31.31
C THR A 232 -37.57 24.16 -32.21
N GLY A 233 -38.74 23.52 -32.11
CA GLY A 233 -39.10 22.39 -32.95
C GLY A 233 -39.57 22.79 -34.35
N SER A 234 -39.47 21.83 -35.27
CA SER A 234 -40.23 21.80 -36.52
C SER A 234 -40.34 20.35 -36.98
N ARG A 235 -41.57 19.87 -37.21
CA ARG A 235 -41.82 18.61 -37.95
C ARG A 235 -41.58 18.88 -39.44
N GLY A 236 -40.30 18.96 -39.82
CA GLY A 236 -39.85 19.11 -41.21
C GLY A 236 -39.55 17.76 -41.86
N LYS A 237 -40.03 17.53 -43.09
CA LYS A 237 -39.66 16.38 -43.92
C LYS A 237 -38.14 16.31 -44.09
N ARG A 238 -37.53 15.12 -43.97
CA ARG A 238 -36.12 14.87 -44.32
C ARG A 238 -35.86 15.36 -45.75
N LYS A 239 -35.14 16.48 -45.90
CA LYS A 239 -34.36 16.74 -47.12
C LYS A 239 -33.13 15.84 -47.04
N THR A 240 -32.82 15.13 -48.12
CA THR A 240 -31.51 14.50 -48.30
C THR A 240 -30.46 15.60 -48.27
N ALA A 241 -29.42 15.42 -47.44
CA ALA A 241 -28.33 16.39 -47.36
C ALA A 241 -27.49 16.28 -48.64
N SER A 242 -27.42 17.38 -49.39
CA SER A 242 -26.45 17.54 -50.48
C SER A 242 -25.12 17.92 -49.84
N PHE A 243 -24.05 17.17 -50.16
CA PHE A 243 -22.70 17.45 -49.68
C PHE A 243 -21.85 17.93 -50.87
N ASP A 244 -21.05 18.98 -50.64
CA ASP A 244 -20.18 19.55 -51.69
C ASP A 244 -18.95 18.68 -51.96
N SER A 245 -18.57 17.79 -51.03
CA SER A 245 -17.50 16.81 -51.21
C SER A 245 -17.71 15.52 -50.40
N ILE A 246 -17.00 14.46 -50.78
CA ILE A 246 -16.96 13.19 -50.04
C ILE A 246 -16.32 13.35 -48.64
N HIS A 247 -15.47 14.38 -48.45
CA HIS A 247 -14.89 14.71 -47.15
C HIS A 247 -15.94 15.31 -46.20
N ASP A 248 -16.82 16.18 -46.72
CA ASP A 248 -17.91 16.76 -45.94
C ASP A 248 -18.96 15.71 -45.58
N GLN A 249 -19.27 14.82 -46.53
CA GLN A 249 -20.10 13.65 -46.26
C GLN A 249 -19.48 12.74 -45.18
N TRP A 250 -18.16 12.50 -45.22
CA TRP A 250 -17.46 11.71 -44.21
C TRP A 250 -17.47 12.37 -42.82
N LEU A 251 -17.18 13.68 -42.74
CA LEU A 251 -17.21 14.42 -41.48
C LEU A 251 -18.62 14.49 -40.88
N HIS A 252 -19.65 14.60 -41.72
CA HIS A 252 -21.05 14.48 -41.30
C HIS A 252 -21.37 13.04 -40.85
N ALA A 253 -20.97 12.04 -41.63
CA ALA A 253 -21.18 10.62 -41.32
C ALA A 253 -20.46 10.19 -40.04
N LEU A 254 -19.30 10.75 -39.67
CA LEU A 254 -18.64 10.49 -38.38
C LEU A 254 -19.42 11.02 -37.16
N ARG A 255 -20.43 11.88 -37.38
CA ARG A 255 -21.28 12.49 -36.35
C ARG A 255 -22.73 12.00 -36.39
N SER A 256 -23.19 11.42 -37.50
CA SER A 256 -24.54 10.87 -37.63
C SER A 256 -24.71 9.58 -36.81
N PRO A 257 -25.93 9.20 -36.39
CA PRO A 257 -26.15 7.97 -35.61
C PRO A 257 -25.99 6.68 -36.42
N ASP A 258 -26.18 6.75 -37.74
CA ASP A 258 -26.12 5.62 -38.68
C ASP A 258 -24.72 5.46 -39.32
N GLY A 259 -23.97 6.54 -39.46
CA GLY A 259 -22.63 6.56 -40.05
C GLY A 259 -22.57 6.28 -41.55
N ILE A 260 -23.72 6.18 -42.23
CA ILE A 260 -23.82 5.74 -43.63
C ILE A 260 -23.24 6.80 -44.57
N MET A 261 -22.45 6.35 -45.54
CA MET A 261 -21.99 7.14 -46.68
C MET A 261 -22.65 6.61 -47.97
N GLU A 262 -23.24 7.51 -48.74
CA GLU A 262 -23.95 7.23 -50.00
C GLU A 262 -23.14 7.81 -51.17
N GLY A 263 -22.73 6.98 -52.13
CA GLY A 263 -21.91 7.42 -53.26
C GLY A 263 -21.47 6.26 -54.15
N GLU A 264 -20.64 6.56 -55.16
CA GLU A 264 -20.12 5.52 -56.03
C GLU A 264 -19.12 4.62 -55.28
N GLN A 265 -19.26 3.29 -55.42
CA GLN A 265 -18.41 2.35 -54.67
C GLN A 265 -16.91 2.51 -55.02
N SER A 266 -16.57 2.91 -56.26
CA SER A 266 -15.16 3.09 -56.66
C SER A 266 -14.52 4.32 -55.99
N GLU A 267 -15.29 5.38 -55.77
CA GLU A 267 -14.86 6.62 -55.14
C GLU A 267 -14.69 6.42 -53.62
N LEU A 268 -15.68 5.81 -52.97
CA LEU A 268 -15.63 5.47 -51.53
C LEU A 268 -14.45 4.54 -51.20
N MET A 269 -14.09 3.61 -52.10
CA MET A 269 -12.90 2.76 -51.93
C MET A 269 -11.58 3.54 -52.06
N LYS A 270 -11.48 4.51 -52.98
CA LYS A 270 -10.31 5.40 -53.10
C LYS A 270 -10.16 6.28 -51.87
N PHE A 271 -11.26 6.86 -51.39
CA PHE A 271 -11.27 7.70 -50.20
C PHE A 271 -10.89 6.92 -48.93
N MET A 272 -11.40 5.69 -48.76
CA MET A 272 -10.98 4.79 -47.68
C MET A 272 -9.46 4.52 -47.70
N ALA A 273 -8.82 4.45 -48.88
CA ALA A 273 -7.37 4.30 -48.98
C ALA A 273 -6.62 5.57 -48.52
N GLN A 274 -7.08 6.76 -48.92
CA GLN A 274 -6.48 8.05 -48.49
C GLN A 274 -6.51 8.24 -46.97
N ILE A 275 -7.63 7.87 -46.30
CA ILE A 275 -7.73 7.92 -44.83
C ILE A 275 -6.73 6.97 -44.15
N ARG A 276 -6.45 5.81 -44.75
CA ARG A 276 -5.42 4.88 -44.23
C ARG A 276 -4.01 5.44 -44.39
N ASP A 277 -3.70 6.08 -45.50
CA ASP A 277 -2.40 6.74 -45.69
C ASP A 277 -2.20 7.92 -44.72
N TRP A 278 -3.24 8.70 -44.44
CA TRP A 278 -3.18 9.80 -43.46
C TRP A 278 -2.87 9.32 -42.02
N ARG A 279 -3.39 8.15 -41.61
CA ARG A 279 -3.17 7.57 -40.27
C ARG A 279 -1.75 7.01 -40.06
N ARG A 280 -0.99 6.84 -41.14
CA ARG A 280 0.29 6.12 -41.17
C ARG A 280 1.39 6.66 -40.22
N PRO A 281 1.59 7.98 -40.01
CA PRO A 281 2.67 8.46 -39.13
C PRO A 281 2.46 8.11 -37.64
N ILE A 282 1.19 8.09 -37.19
CA ILE A 282 0.85 7.64 -35.83
C ILE A 282 1.08 6.14 -35.72
N SER A 283 0.62 5.36 -36.72
CA SER A 283 0.93 3.94 -36.81
C SER A 283 2.43 3.66 -36.73
N MET A 284 3.26 4.42 -37.46
CA MET A 284 4.72 4.30 -37.38
C MET A 284 5.24 4.44 -35.95
N THR A 285 4.99 5.57 -35.26
CA THR A 285 5.50 5.79 -33.90
C THR A 285 5.10 4.68 -32.92
N VAL A 286 3.88 4.15 -33.08
CA VAL A 286 3.33 3.04 -32.27
C VAL A 286 3.92 1.67 -32.62
N GLU A 287 4.31 1.49 -33.88
CA GLU A 287 4.94 0.28 -34.41
C GLU A 287 6.48 0.29 -34.31
N THR A 288 7.10 1.45 -34.06
CA THR A 288 8.56 1.60 -34.00
C THR A 288 9.15 0.97 -32.73
N PRO A 289 10.18 0.11 -32.84
CA PRO A 289 10.82 -0.52 -31.68
C PRO A 289 11.96 0.31 -31.06
N PHE A 290 12.26 1.51 -31.57
CA PHE A 290 13.39 2.33 -31.10
C PHE A 290 12.95 3.68 -30.54
N ARG A 291 13.76 4.24 -29.63
CA ARG A 291 13.71 5.63 -29.18
C ARG A 291 15.04 6.35 -29.35
N LEU A 292 15.02 7.67 -29.53
CA LEU A 292 16.22 8.50 -29.55
C LEU A 292 16.78 8.70 -28.13
N CYS A 293 18.12 8.65 -28.00
CA CYS A 293 18.86 8.76 -26.75
C CYS A 293 20.11 9.63 -26.88
N PHE A 294 20.41 10.41 -25.84
CA PHE A 294 21.58 11.28 -25.70
C PHE A 294 22.55 10.72 -24.65
N ARG A 295 23.85 10.66 -24.96
CA ARG A 295 24.90 10.23 -24.04
C ARG A 295 25.97 11.30 -23.88
N LEU A 296 26.28 11.71 -22.66
CA LEU A 296 27.46 12.52 -22.38
C LEU A 296 28.69 11.60 -22.21
N GLU A 297 29.75 11.90 -22.94
CA GLU A 297 31.02 11.18 -22.98
C GLU A 297 32.15 12.07 -22.45
N GLU A 298 33.04 11.48 -21.65
CA GLU A 298 34.16 12.17 -21.00
C GLU A 298 35.33 12.39 -21.98
N PRO A 299 36.23 13.36 -21.73
CA PRO A 299 37.46 13.53 -22.50
C PRO A 299 38.36 12.29 -22.40
N ASP A 300 38.74 11.75 -23.55
CA ASP A 300 39.50 10.49 -23.68
C ASP A 300 41.01 10.75 -23.47
N VAL A 301 41.63 10.11 -22.47
CA VAL A 301 43.03 10.39 -22.07
C VAL A 301 44.03 9.36 -22.61
N GLU A 302 43.58 8.24 -23.22
CA GLU A 302 44.49 7.16 -23.63
C GLU A 302 44.57 6.87 -25.15
N THR A 303 45.78 7.10 -25.66
CA THR A 303 46.39 6.66 -26.93
C THR A 303 46.05 7.44 -28.23
N PRO A 304 47.08 7.98 -28.92
CA PRO A 304 46.91 8.63 -30.23
C PRO A 304 46.75 7.59 -31.35
N LYS A 305 45.50 7.26 -31.71
CA LYS A 305 45.23 6.53 -32.95
C LYS A 305 45.55 7.41 -34.16
N LYS A 306 46.62 7.05 -34.89
CA LYS A 306 47.10 7.75 -36.09
C LYS A 306 45.95 8.05 -37.07
N GLY A 307 45.73 9.33 -37.37
CA GLY A 307 45.02 9.75 -38.60
C GLY A 307 43.62 10.37 -38.45
N LYS A 308 43.17 10.80 -37.27
CA LYS A 308 41.97 11.66 -37.12
C LYS A 308 42.25 12.88 -36.24
N LEU A 309 41.42 13.93 -36.39
CA LEU A 309 41.63 15.25 -35.81
C LEU A 309 41.98 15.20 -34.33
N LYS A 310 42.99 15.99 -33.92
CA LYS A 310 43.21 16.34 -32.51
C LYS A 310 42.00 17.13 -32.02
N LEU A 311 41.24 16.55 -31.10
CA LEU A 311 40.35 17.31 -30.23
C LEU A 311 41.18 17.94 -29.08
N PRO A 312 40.73 19.06 -28.48
CA PRO A 312 41.35 19.62 -27.28
C PRO A 312 41.32 18.63 -26.10
N GLU A 313 42.31 18.71 -25.21
CA GLU A 313 42.49 17.75 -24.08
C GLU A 313 41.36 17.79 -23.04
N ASP A 314 40.48 18.81 -23.06
CA ASP A 314 39.34 18.99 -22.15
C ASP A 314 37.95 18.91 -22.85
N ALA A 315 37.86 18.40 -24.09
CA ALA A 315 36.61 18.38 -24.85
C ALA A 315 35.68 17.22 -24.47
N TRP A 316 34.47 17.55 -23.98
CA TRP A 316 33.38 16.60 -23.72
C TRP A 316 32.48 16.44 -24.97
N TYR A 317 31.80 15.31 -25.09
CA TYR A 317 30.97 15.01 -26.28
C TYR A 317 29.56 14.53 -25.91
N VAL A 318 28.52 15.04 -26.59
CA VAL A 318 27.15 14.56 -26.46
C VAL A 318 26.78 13.77 -27.73
N ARG A 319 26.69 12.45 -27.61
CA ARG A 319 26.40 11.51 -28.71
C ARG A 319 24.92 11.17 -28.82
N TYR A 320 24.44 11.00 -30.05
CA TYR A 320 23.08 10.51 -30.34
C TYR A 320 23.06 9.02 -30.63
N LEU A 321 22.09 8.32 -30.06
CA LEU A 321 21.92 6.87 -30.12
C LEU A 321 20.44 6.55 -30.40
N LEU A 322 20.16 5.49 -31.16
CA LEU A 322 18.87 4.79 -31.12
C LEU A 322 18.97 3.67 -30.08
N GLN A 323 18.03 3.63 -29.16
CA GLN A 323 17.89 2.64 -28.10
C GLN A 323 16.66 1.77 -28.37
N ASP A 324 16.75 0.45 -28.24
CA ASP A 324 15.59 -0.44 -28.40
C ASP A 324 14.65 -0.33 -27.18
N ASN A 325 13.34 -0.31 -27.44
CA ASN A 325 12.29 -0.17 -26.42
C ASN A 325 12.04 -1.46 -25.62
N ARG A 326 12.47 -2.62 -26.14
CA ARG A 326 12.40 -3.94 -25.48
C ARG A 326 13.73 -4.31 -24.83
N ASP A 327 14.84 -3.92 -25.43
CA ASP A 327 16.18 -4.07 -24.88
C ASP A 327 16.93 -2.72 -24.77
N PRO A 328 16.79 -2.01 -23.63
CA PRO A 328 17.49 -0.75 -23.40
C PRO A 328 19.03 -0.83 -23.45
N SER A 329 19.64 -2.02 -23.46
CA SER A 329 21.09 -2.18 -23.61
C SER A 329 21.55 -2.07 -25.07
N LEU A 330 20.65 -2.29 -26.04
CA LEU A 330 20.95 -2.19 -27.46
C LEU A 330 20.99 -0.72 -27.91
N LEU A 331 22.20 -0.18 -28.02
CA LEU A 331 22.47 1.21 -28.42
C LEU A 331 23.15 1.27 -29.80
N ILE A 332 22.46 1.84 -30.78
CA ILE A 332 22.95 2.02 -32.15
C ILE A 332 23.30 3.50 -32.36
N PRO A 333 24.56 3.88 -32.64
CA PRO A 333 24.89 5.28 -32.94
C PRO A 333 24.05 5.84 -34.08
N ALA A 334 23.50 7.05 -33.92
CA ALA A 334 22.65 7.69 -34.93
C ALA A 334 23.37 7.76 -36.29
N GLU A 335 24.68 8.00 -36.30
CA GLU A 335 25.51 7.95 -37.53
C GLU A 335 25.47 6.61 -38.27
N ASN A 336 25.43 5.51 -37.52
CA ASN A 336 25.36 4.17 -38.09
C ASN A 336 23.93 3.86 -38.55
N ALA A 337 22.92 4.31 -37.81
CA ALA A 337 21.53 4.21 -38.26
C ALA A 337 21.29 5.00 -39.56
N TRP A 338 21.89 6.19 -39.68
CA TRP A 338 21.83 7.10 -40.83
C TRP A 338 22.62 6.65 -42.06
N LYS A 339 23.59 5.75 -41.91
CA LYS A 339 24.34 5.17 -43.04
C LYS A 339 23.90 3.75 -43.42
N SER A 340 23.06 3.13 -42.59
CA SER A 340 22.52 1.77 -42.78
C SER A 340 23.55 0.72 -43.26
N PRO A 341 24.70 0.53 -42.57
CA PRO A 341 25.63 -0.56 -42.85
C PRO A 341 24.94 -1.93 -42.70
N LYS A 342 25.48 -2.95 -43.38
CA LYS A 342 24.83 -4.27 -43.58
C LYS A 342 24.18 -4.87 -42.32
N ASN A 343 24.82 -4.77 -41.16
CA ASN A 343 24.33 -5.38 -39.92
C ASN A 343 23.11 -4.66 -39.33
N THR A 344 23.09 -3.31 -39.31
CA THR A 344 21.93 -2.55 -38.80
C THR A 344 20.76 -2.59 -39.80
N ALA A 345 21.06 -2.61 -41.11
CA ALA A 345 20.05 -2.72 -42.16
C ALA A 345 19.22 -4.03 -42.06
N VAL A 346 19.81 -5.15 -41.63
CA VAL A 346 19.06 -6.40 -41.38
C VAL A 346 18.11 -6.25 -40.19
N LEU A 347 18.58 -5.59 -39.12
CA LEU A 347 17.83 -5.41 -37.88
C LEU A 347 16.62 -4.48 -38.10
N PHE A 348 16.81 -3.37 -38.82
CA PHE A 348 15.73 -2.47 -39.22
C PHE A 348 14.75 -3.12 -40.22
N LYS A 349 15.23 -3.93 -41.18
CA LYS A 349 14.35 -4.70 -42.09
C LYS A 349 13.47 -5.70 -41.34
N LYS A 350 14.02 -6.44 -40.38
CA LYS A 350 13.25 -7.39 -39.54
C LYS A 350 12.13 -6.69 -38.76
N ALA A 351 12.38 -5.45 -38.33
CA ALA A 351 11.44 -4.61 -37.60
C ALA A 351 10.57 -3.68 -38.47
N LYS A 352 10.69 -3.72 -39.81
CA LYS A 352 10.02 -2.78 -40.74
C LYS A 352 10.22 -1.29 -40.41
N PHE A 353 11.34 -0.93 -39.81
CA PHE A 353 11.62 0.41 -39.28
C PHE A 353 12.44 1.26 -40.26
N ASN A 354 12.07 2.55 -40.43
CA ASN A 354 12.81 3.52 -41.24
C ASN A 354 13.61 4.48 -40.33
N PRO A 355 14.94 4.29 -40.16
CA PRO A 355 15.73 5.10 -39.23
C PRO A 355 15.88 6.56 -39.64
N HIS A 356 15.88 6.90 -40.94
CA HIS A 356 16.07 8.29 -41.40
C HIS A 356 14.87 9.17 -41.04
N GLU A 357 13.68 8.70 -41.37
CA GLU A 357 12.40 9.38 -41.14
C GLU A 357 12.17 9.59 -39.64
N TYR A 358 12.46 8.54 -38.84
CA TYR A 358 12.41 8.63 -37.39
C TYR A 358 13.44 9.61 -36.81
N LEU A 359 14.72 9.53 -37.22
CA LEU A 359 15.77 10.40 -36.68
C LEU A 359 15.56 11.87 -37.04
N LEU A 360 15.11 12.19 -38.26
CA LEU A 360 14.76 13.56 -38.66
C LEU A 360 13.66 14.14 -37.75
N PHE A 361 12.59 13.37 -37.53
CA PHE A 361 11.49 13.77 -36.68
C PHE A 361 11.93 13.97 -35.22
N SER A 362 12.62 12.99 -34.63
CA SER A 362 13.01 13.04 -33.22
C SER A 362 14.10 14.08 -32.91
N LEU A 363 15.07 14.28 -33.81
CA LEU A 363 16.10 15.32 -33.61
C LEU A 363 15.54 16.73 -33.81
N GLY A 364 14.57 16.90 -34.72
CA GLY A 364 13.86 18.18 -34.91
C GLY A 364 13.01 18.59 -33.70
N GLN A 365 12.47 17.63 -32.95
CA GLN A 365 11.84 17.88 -31.65
C GLN A 365 12.89 18.31 -30.60
N ALA A 366 14.02 17.60 -30.51
CA ALA A 366 15.04 17.86 -29.51
C ALA A 366 15.80 19.19 -29.69
N SER A 367 15.89 19.73 -30.91
CA SER A 367 16.60 20.99 -31.18
C SER A 367 16.03 22.22 -30.46
N GLY A 368 14.76 22.18 -30.04
CA GLY A 368 14.17 23.27 -29.23
C GLY A 368 14.75 23.38 -27.81
N ILE A 369 15.35 22.32 -27.26
CA ILE A 369 15.94 22.31 -25.90
C ILE A 369 17.44 22.63 -25.93
N CYS A 370 18.14 22.20 -26.98
CA CYS A 370 19.57 22.34 -27.12
C CYS A 370 19.95 22.89 -28.52
N PRO A 371 20.37 24.18 -28.61
CA PRO A 371 20.78 24.81 -29.88
C PRO A 371 21.91 24.10 -30.63
N HIS A 372 22.74 23.32 -29.92
CA HIS A 372 23.81 22.53 -30.51
C HIS A 372 23.26 21.38 -31.38
N ILE A 373 22.04 20.89 -31.11
CA ILE A 373 21.37 19.87 -31.93
C ILE A 373 20.96 20.45 -33.28
N GLU A 374 20.43 21.67 -33.34
CA GLU A 374 20.12 22.34 -34.61
C GLU A 374 21.36 22.48 -35.51
N SER A 375 22.50 22.83 -34.90
CA SER A 375 23.79 22.89 -35.59
C SER A 375 24.28 21.53 -36.09
N SER A 376 23.88 20.44 -35.43
CA SER A 376 24.20 19.07 -35.87
C SER A 376 23.32 18.58 -37.03
N LEU A 377 22.06 19.02 -37.12
CA LEU A 377 21.12 18.68 -38.20
C LEU A 377 21.53 19.25 -39.56
N LYS A 378 22.34 20.33 -39.58
CA LYS A 378 22.93 20.91 -40.80
C LYS A 378 24.09 20.09 -41.37
N ARG A 379 24.54 19.02 -40.68
CA ARG A 379 25.59 18.10 -41.13
C ARG A 379 24.96 16.93 -41.90
N SER A 380 25.70 16.36 -42.86
CA SER A 380 25.26 15.19 -43.64
C SER A 380 25.05 13.90 -42.84
N ASN A 381 25.37 13.92 -41.54
CA ASN A 381 25.35 12.77 -40.63
C ASN A 381 25.24 13.27 -39.17
N PRO A 382 24.04 13.47 -38.60
CA PRO A 382 23.86 14.01 -37.25
C PRO A 382 24.19 12.94 -36.18
N GLY A 383 25.42 13.00 -35.65
CA GLY A 383 25.93 12.03 -34.65
C GLY A 383 26.05 12.55 -33.21
N GLY A 384 26.11 13.86 -33.01
CA GLY A 384 26.39 14.51 -31.73
C GLY A 384 27.01 15.90 -31.86
N TYR A 385 27.42 16.47 -30.72
CA TYR A 385 28.09 17.78 -30.61
C TYR A 385 29.11 17.81 -29.46
N GLU A 386 30.03 18.77 -29.49
CA GLU A 386 31.11 18.99 -28.51
C GLU A 386 30.75 20.10 -27.51
N VAL A 387 31.21 19.97 -26.26
CA VAL A 387 31.11 20.98 -25.19
C VAL A 387 32.38 21.00 -24.33
N ASP A 388 32.62 22.10 -23.62
CA ASP A 388 33.73 22.23 -22.66
C ASP A 388 33.31 21.77 -21.24
N SER A 389 34.23 21.79 -20.28
CA SER A 389 33.92 21.40 -18.88
C SER A 389 32.81 22.24 -18.23
N ASN A 390 32.60 23.50 -18.66
CA ASN A 390 31.48 24.30 -18.19
C ASN A 390 30.17 23.91 -18.88
N GLY A 391 30.17 23.70 -20.20
CA GLY A 391 29.01 23.17 -20.94
C GLY A 391 28.61 21.76 -20.51
N ALA A 392 29.56 20.91 -20.12
CA ALA A 392 29.30 19.61 -19.50
C ALA A 392 28.62 19.76 -18.14
N PHE A 393 29.06 20.71 -17.29
CA PHE A 393 28.37 21.05 -16.05
C PHE A 393 26.93 21.51 -16.31
N THR A 394 26.71 22.45 -17.25
CA THR A 394 25.36 22.89 -17.66
C THR A 394 24.50 21.75 -18.22
N PHE A 395 25.08 20.81 -18.97
CA PHE A 395 24.34 19.63 -19.45
C PHE A 395 23.88 18.74 -18.28
N LEU A 396 24.77 18.51 -17.30
CA LEU A 396 24.56 17.68 -16.12
C LEU A 396 23.58 18.29 -15.09
N THR A 397 23.50 19.62 -15.00
CA THR A 397 22.62 20.34 -14.05
C THR A 397 21.29 20.78 -14.66
N GLU A 398 21.26 21.23 -15.92
CA GLU A 398 20.06 21.85 -16.53
C GLU A 398 19.42 21.03 -17.65
N ARG A 399 20.21 20.44 -18.56
CA ARG A 399 19.67 19.94 -19.85
C ARG A 399 19.20 18.49 -19.82
N ALA A 400 19.88 17.64 -19.04
CA ALA A 400 19.57 16.21 -18.96
C ALA A 400 18.12 15.93 -18.51
N SER A 401 17.62 16.64 -17.50
CA SER A 401 16.28 16.45 -16.93
C SER A 401 15.15 16.81 -17.90
N ILE A 402 15.33 17.86 -18.71
CA ILE A 402 14.34 18.32 -19.69
C ILE A 402 14.22 17.32 -20.86
N LEU A 403 15.35 16.71 -21.28
CA LEU A 403 15.34 15.69 -22.33
C LEU A 403 14.64 14.39 -21.88
N GLU A 404 14.85 13.95 -20.63
CA GLU A 404 14.12 12.79 -20.05
C GLU A 404 12.59 13.01 -20.07
N GLN A 405 12.12 14.23 -19.77
CA GLN A 405 10.70 14.57 -19.74
C GLN A 405 10.02 14.47 -21.12
N MET A 406 10.76 14.66 -22.22
CA MET A 406 10.26 14.46 -23.59
C MET A 406 10.36 13.01 -24.08
N SER A 407 10.51 12.04 -23.17
CA SER A 407 10.66 10.60 -23.47
C SER A 407 11.91 10.22 -24.27
N PHE A 408 12.89 11.11 -24.38
CA PHE A 408 14.23 10.75 -24.87
C PHE A 408 15.01 9.98 -23.82
N GLY A 409 15.83 9.01 -24.24
CA GLY A 409 16.80 8.37 -23.34
C GLY A 409 17.93 9.35 -23.00
N VAL A 410 18.39 9.37 -21.75
CA VAL A 410 19.59 10.13 -21.36
C VAL A 410 20.55 9.21 -20.60
N LEU A 411 21.83 9.25 -20.96
CA LEU A 411 22.91 8.46 -20.35
C LEU A 411 23.99 9.42 -19.84
N LEU A 412 24.12 9.48 -18.52
CA LEU A 412 25.10 10.32 -17.82
C LEU A 412 26.28 9.49 -17.28
N PRO A 413 27.43 10.12 -16.98
CA PRO A 413 28.57 9.44 -16.36
C PRO A 413 28.25 8.86 -14.98
N ALA A 414 28.82 7.69 -14.66
CA ALA A 414 28.47 6.90 -13.47
C ALA A 414 28.83 7.55 -12.11
N TRP A 415 29.72 8.56 -12.10
CA TRP A 415 30.10 9.33 -10.90
C TRP A 415 29.11 10.47 -10.59
N TRP A 416 28.30 10.90 -11.56
CA TRP A 416 27.29 11.93 -11.36
C TRP A 416 26.01 11.36 -10.75
N THR A 417 25.41 12.09 -9.82
CA THR A 417 24.09 11.78 -9.26
C THR A 417 23.15 12.96 -9.41
N ARG A 418 21.83 12.74 -9.27
CA ARG A 418 20.81 13.80 -9.27
C ARG A 418 21.00 14.89 -8.18
N LYS A 419 22.02 14.78 -7.31
CA LYS A 419 22.41 15.78 -6.30
C LYS A 419 23.88 16.25 -6.41
N GLY A 420 24.56 15.99 -7.53
CA GLY A 420 26.00 16.28 -7.73
C GLY A 420 26.89 15.06 -7.50
N THR A 421 28.15 15.28 -7.09
CA THR A 421 29.15 14.22 -6.90
C THR A 421 29.02 13.51 -5.53
N LYS A 422 29.38 12.21 -5.50
CA LYS A 422 29.29 11.38 -4.27
C LYS A 422 30.34 11.70 -3.20
N GLN A 423 31.49 12.26 -3.58
CA GLN A 423 32.60 12.55 -2.67
C GLN A 423 32.60 14.03 -2.26
N ARG A 424 32.86 14.28 -0.97
CA ARG A 424 33.08 15.59 -0.34
C ARG A 424 34.15 15.48 0.75
N LEU A 425 34.67 16.61 1.21
CA LEU A 425 35.61 16.69 2.32
C LEU A 425 34.94 16.36 3.66
N SER A 426 35.69 15.68 4.54
CA SER A 426 35.19 15.12 5.79
C SER A 426 36.30 14.91 6.85
N LEU A 427 35.90 14.72 8.10
CA LEU A 427 36.77 14.42 9.25
C LEU A 427 36.61 12.96 9.72
N LYS A 428 37.73 12.30 10.02
CA LYS A 428 37.80 10.91 10.50
C LYS A 428 38.57 10.85 11.82
N ALA A 429 38.06 10.10 12.80
CA ALA A 429 38.73 9.94 14.11
C ALA A 429 39.41 8.57 14.23
N LYS A 430 40.59 8.50 14.86
CA LYS A 430 41.43 7.29 14.96
C LYS A 430 41.72 6.91 16.40
N VAL A 431 41.33 5.70 16.79
CA VAL A 431 41.24 5.24 18.18
C VAL A 431 42.10 3.99 18.39
N LYS A 432 42.81 3.91 19.53
CA LYS A 432 43.53 2.70 19.96
C LYS A 432 42.86 2.11 21.20
N SER A 433 42.51 0.81 21.17
CA SER A 433 41.95 0.14 22.35
C SER A 433 42.98 -0.01 23.48
N PRO A 434 42.55 0.12 24.75
CA PRO A 434 43.36 -0.27 25.91
C PRO A 434 43.46 -1.80 26.00
N ARG A 435 44.45 -2.29 26.78
CA ARG A 435 44.62 -3.73 27.05
C ARG A 435 43.56 -4.19 28.07
N MET A 436 42.79 -5.22 27.73
CA MET A 436 41.79 -5.81 28.63
C MET A 436 42.44 -6.35 29.92
N GLN A 437 41.88 -6.03 31.08
CA GLN A 437 42.30 -6.55 32.39
C GLN A 437 41.20 -7.40 33.04
N GLY A 438 41.31 -8.73 32.94
CA GLY A 438 40.59 -9.70 33.78
C GLY A 438 39.07 -9.80 33.60
N ASP A 439 38.44 -10.68 34.38
CA ASP A 439 37.00 -11.02 34.38
C ASP A 439 36.04 -9.87 34.81
N SER A 440 36.56 -8.68 35.08
CA SER A 440 35.73 -7.48 35.29
C SER A 440 35.19 -6.98 33.95
N GLY A 441 33.88 -7.13 33.75
CA GLY A 441 33.19 -6.78 32.50
C GLY A 441 33.47 -5.35 32.00
N LEU A 442 33.59 -5.24 30.67
CA LEU A 442 33.93 -4.01 29.96
C LEU A 442 32.89 -2.91 30.25
N SER A 443 33.36 -1.73 30.64
CA SER A 443 32.50 -0.59 30.98
C SER A 443 32.60 0.50 29.92
N LEU A 444 31.44 0.93 29.40
CA LEU A 444 31.33 2.04 28.44
C LEU A 444 31.84 3.39 28.99
N ASN A 445 32.16 3.46 30.28
CA ASN A 445 32.69 4.66 30.94
C ASN A 445 34.23 4.70 31.01
N GLU A 446 34.93 3.71 30.45
CA GLU A 446 36.40 3.72 30.32
C GLU A 446 36.87 4.85 29.39
N ILE A 447 38.02 5.48 29.69
CA ILE A 447 38.56 6.64 28.96
C ILE A 447 39.62 6.19 27.95
N VAL A 448 39.60 6.79 26.76
CA VAL A 448 40.37 6.40 25.58
C VAL A 448 40.79 7.62 24.74
N GLN A 449 42.00 7.55 24.17
CA GLN A 449 42.61 8.64 23.38
C GLN A 449 42.37 8.45 21.88
N PHE A 450 42.18 9.55 21.14
CA PHE A 450 41.96 9.52 19.69
C PHE A 450 42.56 10.71 18.93
N GLN A 451 42.74 10.55 17.61
CA GLN A 451 43.37 11.53 16.71
C GLN A 451 42.46 11.89 15.53
N TRP A 452 42.57 13.10 14.98
CA TRP A 452 41.76 13.57 13.84
C TRP A 452 42.52 13.57 12.51
N GLU A 453 41.89 13.07 11.45
CA GLU A 453 42.38 13.03 10.06
C GLU A 453 41.35 13.66 9.11
N VAL A 454 41.77 14.26 7.98
CA VAL A 454 40.87 14.80 6.93
C VAL A 454 40.79 13.80 5.77
N ALA A 455 39.61 13.57 5.20
CA ALA A 455 39.38 12.61 4.12
C ALA A 455 38.41 13.11 3.03
N LEU A 456 38.67 12.71 1.79
CA LEU A 456 37.80 12.87 0.62
C LEU A 456 37.23 11.48 0.25
N GLY A 457 35.97 11.25 0.59
CA GLY A 457 35.42 9.88 0.58
C GLY A 457 36.20 8.97 1.53
N ASP A 458 36.65 7.81 1.04
CA ASP A 458 37.42 6.84 1.83
C ASP A 458 38.92 7.18 1.97
N HIS A 459 39.41 8.20 1.25
CA HIS A 459 40.83 8.52 1.15
C HIS A 459 41.23 9.68 2.07
N THR A 460 42.15 9.44 3.00
CA THR A 460 42.77 10.48 3.83
C THR A 460 43.63 11.41 2.98
N LEU A 461 43.47 12.72 3.13
CA LEU A 461 44.25 13.75 2.45
C LEU A 461 45.32 14.33 3.37
N THR A 462 46.49 14.60 2.80
CA THR A 462 47.56 15.36 3.46
C THR A 462 47.35 16.86 3.32
N LEU A 463 48.01 17.64 4.19
CA LEU A 463 47.98 19.12 4.13
C LEU A 463 48.46 19.66 2.76
N ALA A 464 49.43 19.00 2.13
CA ALA A 464 49.96 19.38 0.83
C ALA A 464 48.92 19.20 -0.30
N GLU A 465 48.17 18.09 -0.29
CA GLU A 465 47.13 17.82 -1.29
C GLU A 465 45.96 18.80 -1.17
N LEU A 466 45.56 19.18 0.06
CA LEU A 466 44.55 20.22 0.28
C LEU A 466 44.99 21.59 -0.28
N GLN A 467 46.28 21.92 -0.19
CA GLN A 467 46.84 23.15 -0.75
C GLN A 467 46.96 23.14 -2.28
N GLU A 468 47.11 21.97 -2.91
CA GLU A 468 47.08 21.82 -4.37
C GLU A 468 45.66 22.02 -4.92
N LEU A 469 44.66 21.39 -4.30
CA LEU A 469 43.25 21.54 -4.69
C LEU A 469 42.79 23.00 -4.63
N ALA A 470 43.27 23.79 -3.67
CA ALA A 470 42.97 25.21 -3.55
C ALA A 470 43.44 26.08 -4.74
N LYS A 471 44.37 25.60 -5.58
CA LYS A 471 44.92 26.35 -6.73
C LYS A 471 44.08 26.19 -8.01
N LEU A 472 43.30 25.10 -8.11
CA LEU A 472 42.52 24.75 -9.30
C LEU A 472 41.20 25.52 -9.30
N LYS A 473 41.07 26.52 -10.18
CA LYS A 473 39.90 27.42 -10.25
C LYS A 473 38.68 26.82 -10.99
N SER A 474 38.61 25.49 -11.16
CA SER A 474 37.52 24.82 -11.88
C SER A 474 36.55 24.12 -10.91
N SER A 475 35.25 24.17 -11.21
CA SER A 475 34.23 23.50 -10.38
C SER A 475 34.28 21.98 -10.52
N LEU A 476 34.67 21.46 -11.68
CA LEU A 476 34.98 20.05 -11.89
C LEU A 476 36.50 19.87 -11.86
N VAL A 477 36.98 18.99 -10.98
CA VAL A 477 38.41 18.65 -10.83
C VAL A 477 38.57 17.14 -10.87
N LYS A 478 39.58 16.65 -11.60
CA LYS A 478 39.92 15.22 -11.66
C LYS A 478 40.91 14.86 -10.56
N VAL A 479 40.41 14.37 -9.42
CA VAL A 479 41.24 13.94 -8.27
C VAL A 479 41.52 12.45 -8.38
N ARG A 480 42.81 12.08 -8.48
CA ARG A 480 43.28 10.67 -8.57
C ARG A 480 42.49 9.80 -9.58
N GLY A 481 42.11 10.40 -10.72
CA GLY A 481 41.38 9.73 -11.80
C GLY A 481 39.86 9.89 -11.80
N GLN A 482 39.24 10.42 -10.75
CA GLN A 482 37.78 10.62 -10.65
C GLN A 482 37.40 12.11 -10.70
N TRP A 483 36.32 12.45 -11.40
CA TRP A 483 35.77 13.81 -11.42
C TRP A 483 34.97 14.10 -10.14
N VAL A 484 35.36 15.16 -9.42
CA VAL A 484 34.73 15.60 -8.17
C VAL A 484 34.37 17.09 -8.27
N LEU A 485 33.21 17.46 -7.71
CA LEU A 485 32.79 18.84 -7.50
C LEU A 485 33.24 19.28 -6.10
N ILE A 486 34.20 20.21 -6.01
CA ILE A 486 34.75 20.69 -4.73
C ILE A 486 34.60 22.22 -4.67
N GLY A 487 34.02 22.73 -3.58
CA GLY A 487 33.86 24.16 -3.35
C GLY A 487 35.13 24.83 -2.79
N ALA A 488 35.43 26.05 -3.25
CA ALA A 488 36.57 26.85 -2.75
C ALA A 488 36.43 27.33 -1.29
N GLU A 489 35.29 27.07 -0.63
CA GLU A 489 35.07 27.29 0.80
C GLU A 489 35.38 26.03 1.61
N GLU A 490 34.89 24.85 1.20
CA GLU A 490 35.14 23.56 1.87
C GLU A 490 36.66 23.28 2.04
N ILE A 491 37.48 23.63 1.04
CA ILE A 491 38.94 23.44 1.08
C ILE A 491 39.60 24.34 2.15
N ARG A 492 39.10 25.56 2.36
CA ARG A 492 39.65 26.50 3.36
C ARG A 492 39.38 26.03 4.78
N GLU A 493 38.15 25.57 5.05
CA GLU A 493 37.79 25.03 6.36
C GLU A 493 38.63 23.80 6.74
N ALA A 494 38.89 22.91 5.77
CA ALA A 494 39.74 21.72 5.96
C ALA A 494 41.17 22.07 6.42
N ILE A 495 41.77 23.10 5.81
CA ILE A 495 43.13 23.55 6.13
C ILE A 495 43.20 24.20 7.52
N ASP A 496 42.17 24.94 7.93
CA ASP A 496 42.16 25.64 9.23
C ASP A 496 41.85 24.72 10.42
N PHE A 497 41.06 23.65 10.22
CA PHE A 497 40.84 22.62 11.23
C PHE A 497 42.14 21.85 11.55
N TRP A 498 42.84 21.39 10.51
CA TRP A 498 44.06 20.57 10.65
C TRP A 498 45.16 21.27 11.45
N LYS A 499 45.21 22.61 11.41
CA LYS A 499 46.13 23.45 12.21
C LYS A 499 45.74 23.59 13.69
N ARG A 500 44.51 23.28 14.10
CA ARG A 500 43.96 23.64 15.42
C ARG A 500 43.78 22.47 16.40
N LYS A 501 43.51 21.24 15.94
CA LYS A 501 43.29 20.07 16.82
C LYS A 501 43.73 18.75 16.16
N ALA A 502 44.74 18.09 16.73
CA ALA A 502 45.24 16.79 16.24
C ALA A 502 44.92 15.60 17.17
N ASN A 503 44.94 15.77 18.49
CA ASN A 503 44.67 14.75 19.51
C ASN A 503 43.53 15.21 20.44
N ASP A 504 42.71 14.27 20.93
CA ASP A 504 41.60 14.51 21.88
C ASP A 504 41.38 13.25 22.77
N GLU A 505 40.62 13.39 23.87
CA GLU A 505 40.31 12.30 24.82
C GLU A 505 38.80 12.18 25.05
N GLY A 506 38.30 10.96 25.31
CA GLY A 506 36.88 10.74 25.62
C GLY A 506 36.58 9.34 26.13
N THR A 507 35.35 9.10 26.57
CA THR A 507 34.89 7.78 27.01
C THR A 507 34.55 6.84 25.85
N VAL A 508 34.59 5.53 26.06
CA VAL A 508 34.12 4.54 25.07
C VAL A 508 32.69 4.84 24.63
N ARG A 509 31.82 5.28 25.55
CA ARG A 509 30.46 5.77 25.25
C ARG A 509 30.44 6.93 24.26
N GLU A 510 31.33 7.91 24.41
CA GLU A 510 31.44 9.03 23.48
C GLU A 510 31.98 8.60 22.12
N ILE A 511 32.93 7.65 22.07
CA ILE A 511 33.39 7.04 20.82
C ILE A 511 32.26 6.29 20.11
N VAL A 512 31.44 5.54 20.83
CA VAL A 512 30.24 4.88 20.27
C VAL A 512 29.23 5.90 19.76
N ARG A 513 28.96 6.98 20.51
CA ARG A 513 28.08 8.08 20.07
C ARG A 513 28.61 8.77 18.80
N MET A 514 29.92 9.02 18.72
CA MET A 514 30.55 9.59 17.53
C MET A 514 30.47 8.63 16.33
N ALA A 515 30.81 7.34 16.50
CA ALA A 515 30.70 6.32 15.46
C ALA A 515 29.27 6.21 14.89
N LEU A 516 28.26 6.27 15.77
CA LEU A 516 26.84 6.21 15.41
C LEU A 516 26.26 7.56 14.95
N GLY A 517 27.10 8.58 14.73
CA GLY A 517 26.73 9.83 14.04
C GLY A 517 26.40 11.03 14.93
N GLN A 518 26.62 10.97 16.24
CA GLN A 518 26.55 12.13 17.14
C GLN A 518 27.93 12.82 17.23
N ALA A 519 28.41 13.32 16.09
CA ALA A 519 29.60 14.17 16.08
C ALA A 519 29.18 15.62 16.36
N ASN A 520 29.54 16.13 17.53
CA ASN A 520 29.79 17.56 17.69
C ASN A 520 31.16 17.83 17.06
N THR A 521 31.23 17.92 15.73
CA THR A 521 32.48 18.27 15.05
C THR A 521 32.92 19.67 15.53
N PRO A 522 34.21 19.91 15.84
CA PRO A 522 34.68 21.23 16.28
C PRO A 522 34.57 22.34 15.22
N THR A 523 34.19 21.96 13.99
CA THR A 523 34.07 22.80 12.78
C THR A 523 32.94 22.26 11.92
N GLY A 524 32.32 23.10 11.08
CA GLY A 524 31.15 22.76 10.24
C GLY A 524 31.34 21.68 9.17
N MET A 525 32.52 21.05 9.10
CA MET A 525 32.79 19.93 8.20
C MET A 525 32.05 18.64 8.60
N ASN A 526 31.73 17.84 7.58
CA ASN A 526 31.11 16.53 7.73
C ASN A 526 32.03 15.54 8.46
N PHE A 527 31.45 14.65 9.26
CA PHE A 527 32.17 13.53 9.87
C PHE A 527 32.00 12.25 9.03
N SER A 528 33.09 11.59 8.63
CA SER A 528 33.07 10.36 7.82
C SER A 528 33.24 9.07 8.62
N GLY A 529 33.66 9.13 9.90
CA GLY A 529 33.59 7.98 10.80
C GLY A 529 34.81 7.77 11.70
N ILE A 530 34.87 6.59 12.31
CA ILE A 530 35.93 6.19 13.25
C ILE A 530 36.73 5.01 12.68
N SER A 531 38.05 5.06 12.83
CA SER A 531 38.97 3.94 12.67
C SER A 531 39.46 3.51 14.04
N ALA A 532 38.91 2.42 14.58
CA ALA A 532 39.35 1.82 15.84
C ALA A 532 40.29 0.63 15.57
N THR A 533 41.03 0.21 16.58
CA THR A 533 41.88 -1.01 16.55
C THR A 533 41.70 -1.80 17.85
N GLY A 534 41.73 -3.13 17.79
CA GLY A 534 41.47 -4.01 18.95
C GLY A 534 39.98 -4.18 19.25
N TRP A 535 39.62 -4.50 20.50
CA TRP A 535 38.25 -4.88 20.88
C TRP A 535 37.19 -3.81 20.58
N ILE A 536 37.54 -2.52 20.59
CA ILE A 536 36.62 -1.43 20.21
C ILE A 536 36.23 -1.53 18.72
N ALA A 537 37.13 -2.00 17.84
CA ALA A 537 36.82 -2.21 16.43
C ALA A 537 35.81 -3.36 16.26
N ASP A 538 36.11 -4.53 16.83
CA ASP A 538 35.22 -5.70 16.78
C ASP A 538 33.84 -5.40 17.36
N PHE A 539 33.80 -4.61 18.44
CA PHE A 539 32.56 -4.15 19.06
C PHE A 539 31.77 -3.21 18.15
N LEU A 540 32.41 -2.17 17.59
CA LEU A 540 31.76 -1.22 16.67
C LEU A 540 31.28 -1.91 15.39
N ASP A 541 32.03 -2.86 14.83
CA ASP A 541 31.63 -3.59 13.63
C ASP A 541 30.44 -4.54 13.88
N ARG A 542 30.35 -5.17 15.06
CA ARG A 542 29.16 -5.94 15.46
C ARG A 542 27.96 -5.03 15.75
N LEU A 543 28.19 -3.90 16.40
CA LEU A 543 27.16 -2.91 16.75
C LEU A 543 26.55 -2.24 15.49
N ASN A 544 27.37 -1.97 14.47
CA ASN A 544 26.93 -1.45 13.18
C ASN A 544 26.33 -2.53 12.24
N GLY A 545 26.47 -3.82 12.58
CA GLY A 545 26.02 -4.94 11.74
C GLY A 545 26.96 -5.28 10.57
N ASN A 546 28.19 -4.75 10.55
CA ASN A 546 29.22 -5.12 9.58
C ASN A 546 29.70 -6.56 9.78
N THR A 547 29.77 -7.01 11.04
CA THR A 547 30.11 -8.38 11.42
C THR A 547 28.92 -9.03 12.14
N PRO A 548 28.48 -10.25 11.77
CA PRO A 548 27.40 -10.93 12.47
C PRO A 548 27.80 -11.24 13.93
N PHE A 549 26.86 -11.05 14.86
CA PHE A 549 26.97 -11.66 16.19
C PHE A 549 26.82 -13.18 16.09
N ALA A 550 27.43 -13.92 17.02
CA ALA A 550 27.34 -15.37 17.04
C ALA A 550 25.88 -15.81 17.30
N GLU A 551 25.32 -16.62 16.40
CA GLU A 551 24.03 -17.26 16.66
C GLU A 551 24.24 -18.38 17.68
N ILE A 552 23.47 -18.31 18.77
CA ILE A 552 23.49 -19.30 19.85
C ILE A 552 22.23 -20.17 19.77
N ASP A 553 22.40 -21.47 20.03
CA ASP A 553 21.27 -22.40 20.13
C ASP A 553 20.41 -22.13 21.38
N ALA A 554 19.16 -22.55 21.32
CA ALA A 554 18.25 -22.51 22.46
C ALA A 554 18.75 -23.45 23.58
N PRO A 555 18.53 -23.13 24.86
CA PRO A 555 18.89 -24.03 25.97
C PRO A 555 18.20 -25.39 25.83
N ALA A 556 18.85 -26.47 26.25
CA ALA A 556 18.34 -27.83 26.08
C ALA A 556 17.02 -28.07 26.84
N GLU A 557 16.77 -27.31 27.90
CA GLU A 557 15.58 -27.36 28.75
C GLU A 557 14.40 -26.57 28.16
N PHE A 558 14.62 -25.78 27.11
CA PHE A 558 13.58 -24.99 26.47
C PHE A 558 12.65 -25.87 25.62
N GLN A 559 11.39 -26.00 26.07
CA GLN A 559 10.37 -26.86 25.49
C GLN A 559 9.71 -26.23 24.25
N GLY A 560 10.47 -26.06 23.17
CA GLY A 560 9.97 -25.59 21.88
C GLY A 560 11.07 -25.31 20.86
N ALA A 561 10.68 -25.10 19.60
CA ALA A 561 11.61 -24.72 18.53
C ALA A 561 11.56 -23.20 18.27
N LEU A 562 12.68 -22.49 18.51
CA LEU A 562 12.85 -21.11 18.06
C LEU A 562 13.02 -21.09 16.54
N ARG A 563 12.19 -20.31 15.84
CA ARG A 563 12.34 -20.00 14.40
C ARG A 563 13.68 -19.29 14.13
N PRO A 564 14.24 -19.30 12.91
CA PRO A 564 15.52 -18.67 12.61
C PRO A 564 15.63 -17.20 13.05
N TYR A 565 14.59 -16.39 12.81
CA TYR A 565 14.57 -15.02 13.31
C TYR A 565 14.51 -14.95 14.85
N GLN A 566 13.77 -15.83 15.51
CA GLN A 566 13.67 -15.86 16.97
C GLN A 566 15.03 -16.22 17.60
N ARG A 567 15.77 -17.16 16.99
CA ARG A 567 17.15 -17.48 17.37
C ARG A 567 18.07 -16.27 17.23
N LYS A 568 18.00 -15.55 16.10
CA LYS A 568 18.76 -14.29 15.89
C LYS A 568 18.41 -13.22 16.93
N GLY A 569 17.14 -13.06 17.28
CA GLY A 569 16.71 -12.06 18.27
C GLY A 569 17.12 -12.41 19.70
N TYR A 570 17.01 -13.69 20.08
CA TYR A 570 17.56 -14.23 21.32
C TYR A 570 19.09 -14.04 21.40
N SER A 571 19.83 -14.35 20.32
CA SER A 571 21.28 -14.15 20.24
C SER A 571 21.70 -12.67 20.33
N TRP A 572 20.90 -11.77 19.73
CA TRP A 572 21.11 -10.33 19.82
C TRP A 572 20.86 -9.77 21.24
N LEU A 573 19.87 -10.30 21.97
CA LEU A 573 19.66 -9.96 23.37
C LEU A 573 20.83 -10.44 24.26
N ASP A 574 21.32 -11.66 24.05
CA ASP A 574 22.51 -12.20 24.75
C ASP A 574 23.76 -11.36 24.45
N PHE A 575 23.98 -10.97 23.18
CA PHE A 575 25.06 -10.06 22.80
C PHE A 575 24.98 -8.73 23.56
N LEU A 576 23.87 -7.98 23.50
CA LEU A 576 23.79 -6.68 24.20
C LEU A 576 23.94 -6.83 25.72
N GLN A 577 23.40 -7.90 26.31
CA GLN A 577 23.57 -8.21 27.73
C GLN A 577 25.06 -8.39 28.12
N GLN A 578 25.87 -9.10 27.31
CA GLN A 578 27.30 -9.29 27.58
C GLN A 578 28.09 -7.97 27.64
N TRP A 579 27.65 -6.94 26.91
CA TRP A 579 28.28 -5.61 26.88
C TRP A 579 27.64 -4.61 27.85
N GLY A 580 26.77 -5.06 28.77
CA GLY A 580 26.07 -4.20 29.73
C GLY A 580 25.08 -3.22 29.09
N LEU A 581 24.64 -3.52 27.86
CA LEU A 581 23.77 -2.65 27.06
C LEU A 581 22.30 -3.08 27.17
N GLY A 582 21.42 -2.10 27.29
CA GLY A 582 19.98 -2.32 27.26
C GLY A 582 19.46 -2.51 25.83
N ALA A 583 18.51 -3.44 25.68
CA ALA A 583 17.94 -3.86 24.40
C ALA A 583 16.43 -3.61 24.30
N CYS A 584 15.96 -3.08 23.16
CA CYS A 584 14.55 -2.95 22.81
C CYS A 584 14.16 -4.01 21.77
N LEU A 585 13.45 -5.05 22.18
CA LEU A 585 12.86 -6.01 21.23
C LEU A 585 11.49 -5.50 20.81
N ALA A 586 11.47 -4.89 19.62
CA ALA A 586 10.36 -4.15 19.05
C ALA A 586 9.63 -4.92 17.92
N ASP A 587 9.72 -6.25 17.93
CA ASP A 587 9.01 -7.14 16.98
C ASP A 587 7.49 -6.91 16.99
N ASP A 588 6.83 -7.04 15.84
CA ASP A 588 5.37 -7.02 15.73
C ASP A 588 4.68 -8.00 16.70
N MET A 589 3.48 -7.65 17.18
CA MET A 589 2.78 -8.44 18.18
C MET A 589 2.36 -9.81 17.62
N GLY A 590 3.01 -10.88 18.08
CA GLY A 590 2.77 -12.24 17.63
C GLY A 590 4.01 -12.95 17.07
N LEU A 591 5.12 -12.23 16.88
CA LEU A 591 6.41 -12.84 16.48
C LEU A 591 7.13 -13.59 17.62
N GLY A 592 6.55 -13.65 18.81
CA GLY A 592 7.11 -14.39 19.94
C GLY A 592 8.23 -13.66 20.69
N LYS A 593 8.04 -12.37 21.02
CA LYS A 593 8.92 -11.64 21.97
C LYS A 593 9.05 -12.38 23.30
N THR A 594 7.93 -12.87 23.82
CA THR A 594 7.82 -13.65 25.06
C THR A 594 8.75 -14.85 25.07
N ILE A 595 8.73 -15.68 24.01
CA ILE A 595 9.53 -16.90 23.97
C ILE A 595 11.03 -16.65 23.76
N GLN A 596 11.39 -15.59 23.01
CA GLN A 596 12.79 -15.15 22.88
C GLN A 596 13.35 -14.68 24.24
N THR A 597 12.53 -13.96 25.01
CA THR A 597 12.90 -13.53 26.38
C THR A 597 13.00 -14.73 27.32
N LEU A 598 12.05 -15.67 27.30
CA LEU A 598 12.11 -16.87 28.15
C LEU A 598 13.34 -17.74 27.86
N ALA A 599 13.73 -17.89 26.58
CA ALA A 599 14.97 -18.60 26.22
C ALA A 599 16.23 -17.92 26.80
N LEU A 600 16.28 -16.58 26.80
CA LEU A 600 17.36 -15.82 27.45
C LEU A 600 17.37 -16.03 28.97
N LEU A 601 16.21 -16.01 29.62
CA LEU A 601 16.11 -16.21 31.08
C LEU A 601 16.47 -17.64 31.50
N GLN A 602 16.13 -18.65 30.69
CA GLN A 602 16.57 -20.04 30.87
C GLN A 602 18.10 -20.15 30.78
N ARG A 603 18.72 -19.54 29.75
CA ARG A 603 20.18 -19.50 29.59
C ARG A 603 20.87 -18.81 30.79
N ASN A 604 20.36 -17.64 31.18
CA ASN A 604 20.91 -16.85 32.28
C ASN A 604 20.84 -17.55 33.63
N TRP A 605 19.84 -18.41 33.87
CA TRP A 605 19.68 -19.14 35.13
C TRP A 605 20.85 -20.08 35.42
N HIS A 606 21.38 -20.74 34.39
CA HIS A 606 22.52 -21.65 34.51
C HIS A 606 23.87 -20.93 34.58
N ALA A 607 23.98 -19.76 33.94
CA ALA A 607 25.22 -19.00 33.88
C ALA A 607 25.43 -18.03 35.06
N ASN A 608 24.36 -17.40 35.57
CA ASN A 608 24.45 -16.32 36.55
C ASN A 608 23.88 -16.73 37.91
N GLY A 609 24.72 -16.68 38.95
CA GLY A 609 24.36 -17.14 40.30
C GLY A 609 23.14 -16.43 40.92
N LYS A 610 21.98 -17.09 40.92
CA LYS A 610 20.79 -16.86 41.77
C LYS A 610 20.27 -15.42 41.92
N LYS A 611 20.57 -14.50 41.01
CA LYS A 611 19.96 -13.16 40.94
C LYS A 611 18.64 -13.23 40.15
N PRO A 612 17.48 -12.89 40.74
CA PRO A 612 16.20 -12.90 40.01
C PRO A 612 16.13 -11.80 38.95
N THR A 613 15.34 -12.03 37.91
CA THR A 613 14.94 -11.01 36.93
C THR A 613 13.54 -10.49 37.28
N LEU A 614 13.37 -9.16 37.23
CA LEU A 614 12.06 -8.52 37.41
C LEU A 614 11.37 -8.33 36.05
N LEU A 615 10.18 -8.91 35.88
CA LEU A 615 9.35 -8.70 34.70
C LEU A 615 8.13 -7.85 35.06
N ILE A 616 8.02 -6.66 34.46
CA ILE A 616 6.90 -5.75 34.62
C ILE A 616 6.06 -5.78 33.35
N CYS A 617 4.77 -6.06 33.49
CA CYS A 617 3.84 -6.12 32.36
C CYS A 617 2.46 -5.52 32.72
N PRO A 618 1.58 -5.23 31.75
CA PRO A 618 0.19 -4.88 32.05
C PRO A 618 -0.53 -6.00 32.82
N THR A 619 -1.41 -5.63 33.76
CA THR A 619 -2.16 -6.60 34.59
C THR A 619 -2.93 -7.65 33.77
N SER A 620 -3.34 -7.30 32.54
CA SER A 620 -4.04 -8.20 31.61
C SER A 620 -3.19 -9.35 31.06
N VAL A 621 -1.85 -9.23 31.04
CA VAL A 621 -0.95 -10.24 30.44
C VAL A 621 -0.10 -11.00 31.47
N VAL A 622 -0.17 -10.66 32.76
CA VAL A 622 0.49 -11.41 33.86
C VAL A 622 0.21 -12.92 33.77
N GLY A 623 -1.06 -13.29 33.61
CA GLY A 623 -1.46 -14.70 33.46
C GLY A 623 -1.08 -15.33 32.11
N ASN A 624 -0.76 -14.53 31.09
CA ASN A 624 -0.20 -15.05 29.84
C ASN A 624 1.27 -15.41 30.03
N TRP A 625 2.07 -14.52 30.63
CA TRP A 625 3.47 -14.80 30.95
C TRP A 625 3.62 -16.04 31.84
N GLN A 626 2.75 -16.22 32.84
CA GLN A 626 2.72 -17.45 33.64
C GLN A 626 2.52 -18.70 32.78
N LYS A 627 1.49 -18.72 31.92
CA LYS A 627 1.19 -19.87 31.05
C LYS A 627 2.31 -20.19 30.08
N GLU A 628 2.87 -19.17 29.43
CA GLU A 628 3.94 -19.35 28.44
C GLU A 628 5.24 -19.82 29.12
N ALA A 629 5.57 -19.31 30.31
CA ALA A 629 6.70 -19.82 31.10
C ALA A 629 6.48 -21.29 31.52
N SER A 630 5.30 -21.64 32.04
CA SER A 630 4.97 -23.04 32.37
C SER A 630 4.97 -23.99 31.18
N ARG A 631 4.81 -23.46 29.95
CA ARG A 631 4.81 -24.25 28.71
C ARG A 631 6.20 -24.42 28.11
N PHE A 632 6.95 -23.32 27.97
CA PHE A 632 8.22 -23.29 27.23
C PHE A 632 9.46 -23.44 28.13
N THR A 633 9.34 -23.13 29.43
CA THR A 633 10.43 -23.21 30.41
C THR A 633 9.89 -23.77 31.74
N PRO A 634 9.35 -25.01 31.76
CA PRO A 634 8.62 -25.55 32.91
C PRO A 634 9.48 -25.68 34.18
N GLU A 635 10.80 -25.75 34.02
CA GLU A 635 11.76 -25.86 35.13
C GLU A 635 12.14 -24.51 35.76
N LEU A 636 11.78 -23.37 35.15
CA LEU A 636 12.06 -22.06 35.74
C LEU A 636 11.11 -21.74 36.89
N PRO A 637 11.61 -21.50 38.12
CA PRO A 637 10.76 -21.02 39.20
C PRO A 637 10.30 -19.58 38.95
N VAL A 638 8.99 -19.41 38.70
CA VAL A 638 8.31 -18.13 38.43
C VAL A 638 7.44 -17.69 39.61
N MET A 639 7.69 -16.50 40.14
CA MET A 639 6.87 -15.86 41.19
C MET A 639 5.90 -14.85 40.57
N ILE A 640 4.64 -14.85 41.01
CA ILE A 640 3.67 -13.78 40.68
C ILE A 640 3.51 -12.84 41.87
N HIS A 641 3.91 -11.59 41.69
CA HIS A 641 3.71 -10.50 42.64
C HIS A 641 2.48 -9.68 42.25
N HIS A 642 1.28 -10.23 42.49
CA HIS A 642 0.02 -9.58 42.15
C HIS A 642 -1.11 -9.87 43.15
N GLY A 643 -2.10 -8.98 43.22
CA GLY A 643 -3.29 -9.14 44.06
C GLY A 643 -3.13 -8.68 45.52
N ALA A 644 -4.16 -8.94 46.32
CA ALA A 644 -4.23 -8.56 47.74
C ALA A 644 -3.39 -9.48 48.64
N ALA A 645 -3.34 -10.78 48.33
CA ALA A 645 -2.58 -11.79 49.06
C ALA A 645 -1.07 -11.84 48.71
N ARG A 646 -0.56 -10.89 47.91
CA ARG A 646 0.87 -10.86 47.55
C ARG A 646 1.74 -10.67 48.78
N LYS A 647 2.88 -11.38 48.82
CA LYS A 647 3.85 -11.26 49.92
C LYS A 647 4.48 -9.87 49.93
N LYS A 648 4.91 -9.42 51.11
CA LYS A 648 5.47 -8.07 51.33
C LYS A 648 6.76 -8.13 52.14
N ASP A 649 7.55 -7.07 52.05
CA ASP A 649 8.68 -6.79 52.92
C ASP A 649 9.69 -7.96 53.01
N SER A 650 10.03 -8.40 54.21
CA SER A 650 11.01 -9.48 54.43
C SER A 650 10.58 -10.84 53.84
N SER A 651 9.27 -11.10 53.73
CA SER A 651 8.74 -12.34 53.14
C SER A 651 8.93 -12.36 51.62
N PHE A 652 8.70 -11.22 50.95
CA PHE A 652 8.96 -11.07 49.52
C PHE A 652 10.45 -11.23 49.20
N LYS A 653 11.34 -10.59 49.97
CA LYS A 653 12.79 -10.66 49.74
C LYS A 653 13.38 -12.07 49.89
N LYS A 654 12.82 -12.89 50.79
CA LYS A 654 13.20 -14.31 50.93
C LYS A 654 12.71 -15.14 49.73
N GLU A 655 11.48 -14.93 49.30
CA GLU A 655 10.87 -15.71 48.22
C GLU A 655 11.44 -15.36 46.84
N ALA A 656 11.59 -14.07 46.53
CA ALA A 656 12.13 -13.61 45.25
C ALA A 656 13.55 -14.14 44.95
N LYS A 657 14.37 -14.38 45.98
CA LYS A 657 15.71 -15.00 45.84
C LYS A 657 15.68 -16.48 45.43
N ASN A 658 14.56 -17.17 45.60
CA ASN A 658 14.40 -18.57 45.23
C ASN A 658 13.78 -18.74 43.84
N HIS A 659 13.48 -17.64 43.14
CA HIS A 659 12.85 -17.63 41.83
C HIS A 659 13.78 -17.02 40.79
N THR A 660 13.71 -17.49 39.55
CA THR A 660 14.44 -16.90 38.42
C THR A 660 13.73 -15.65 37.93
N ILE A 661 12.39 -15.67 37.93
CA ILE A 661 11.56 -14.59 37.36
C ILE A 661 10.53 -14.16 38.40
N VAL A 662 10.43 -12.85 38.64
CA VAL A 662 9.35 -12.23 39.42
C VAL A 662 8.48 -11.39 38.49
N ILE A 663 7.24 -11.80 38.27
CA ILE A 663 6.28 -11.10 37.42
C ILE A 663 5.42 -10.15 38.27
N SER A 664 5.42 -8.87 37.91
CA SER A 664 4.65 -7.80 38.55
C SER A 664 4.01 -6.88 37.50
N SER A 665 3.30 -5.83 37.92
CA SER A 665 2.67 -4.86 37.03
C SER A 665 3.08 -3.41 37.29
N TYR A 666 2.96 -2.55 36.28
CA TYR A 666 3.37 -1.13 36.34
C TYR A 666 2.76 -0.36 37.52
N ALA A 667 1.50 -0.67 37.87
CA ALA A 667 0.83 -0.07 39.03
C ALA A 667 1.48 -0.46 40.38
N LEU A 668 2.05 -1.67 40.46
CA LEU A 668 2.78 -2.15 41.64
C LEU A 668 4.25 -1.70 41.63
N LEU A 669 4.86 -1.51 40.45
CA LEU A 669 6.26 -1.05 40.33
C LEU A 669 6.53 0.24 41.11
N HIS A 670 5.63 1.24 41.01
CA HIS A 670 5.76 2.46 41.82
C HIS A 670 5.32 2.23 43.29
N ARG A 671 4.20 1.54 43.51
CA ARG A 671 3.61 1.38 44.86
C ARG A 671 4.50 0.60 45.81
N ASP A 672 5.15 -0.44 45.31
CA ASP A 672 6.01 -1.35 46.06
C ASP A 672 7.51 -1.06 45.77
N TYR A 673 7.85 0.13 45.23
CA TYR A 673 9.19 0.50 44.78
C TYR A 673 10.28 0.32 45.84
N GLU A 674 10.08 0.82 47.06
CA GLU A 674 11.09 0.72 48.13
C GLU A 674 11.42 -0.73 48.48
N MET A 675 10.45 -1.64 48.39
CA MET A 675 10.65 -3.08 48.57
C MET A 675 11.47 -3.67 47.41
N LEU A 676 11.07 -3.37 46.16
CA LEU A 676 11.73 -3.85 44.93
C LEU A 676 13.19 -3.37 44.84
N LYS A 677 13.49 -2.15 45.32
CA LYS A 677 14.83 -1.57 45.40
C LYS A 677 15.78 -2.34 46.32
N THR A 678 15.27 -3.14 47.28
CA THR A 678 16.11 -3.92 48.20
C THR A 678 16.69 -5.21 47.61
N ILE A 679 16.34 -5.55 46.36
CA ILE A 679 16.76 -6.76 45.66
C ILE A 679 17.81 -6.39 44.60
N SER A 680 18.86 -7.21 44.51
CA SER A 680 19.85 -7.16 43.43
C SER A 680 19.32 -7.94 42.23
N TRP A 681 18.70 -7.24 41.28
CA TRP A 681 18.15 -7.84 40.06
C TRP A 681 19.27 -8.16 39.07
N SER A 682 19.20 -9.33 38.42
CA SER A 682 20.05 -9.63 37.26
C SER A 682 19.65 -8.74 36.10
N GLY A 683 18.35 -8.70 35.79
CA GLY A 683 17.80 -7.81 34.79
C GLY A 683 16.40 -7.31 35.11
N ILE A 684 15.98 -6.27 34.38
CA ILE A 684 14.60 -5.78 34.37
C ILE A 684 14.05 -5.86 32.95
N VAL A 685 12.94 -6.56 32.80
CA VAL A 685 12.18 -6.68 31.54
C VAL A 685 10.89 -5.87 31.67
N LEU A 686 10.68 -4.92 30.76
CA LEU A 686 9.44 -4.15 30.64
C LEU A 686 8.66 -4.65 29.42
N ASP A 687 7.55 -5.33 29.64
CA ASP A 687 6.61 -5.73 28.58
C ASP A 687 5.56 -4.65 28.35
N GLU A 688 5.18 -4.44 27.08
CA GLU A 688 4.43 -3.25 26.62
C GLU A 688 5.08 -1.94 27.16
N ALA A 689 6.36 -1.74 26.83
CA ALA A 689 7.20 -0.64 27.33
C ALA A 689 6.67 0.78 27.04
N GLN A 690 5.69 0.95 26.13
CA GLN A 690 4.96 2.22 25.94
C GLN A 690 4.26 2.72 27.22
N ASN A 691 4.09 1.87 28.24
CA ASN A 691 3.65 2.28 29.58
C ASN A 691 4.62 3.26 30.28
N ILE A 692 5.91 3.28 29.93
CA ILE A 692 6.90 4.24 30.48
C ILE A 692 7.20 5.42 29.53
N LYS A 693 6.40 5.63 28.48
CA LYS A 693 6.69 6.63 27.43
C LYS A 693 6.86 8.07 27.94
N ASN A 694 6.05 8.48 28.92
CA ASN A 694 6.21 9.77 29.57
C ASN A 694 7.22 9.65 30.73
N PRO A 695 8.41 10.27 30.63
CA PRO A 695 9.47 10.13 31.62
C PRO A 695 9.13 10.77 32.98
N GLU A 696 8.17 11.68 33.04
CA GLU A 696 7.77 12.35 34.29
C GLU A 696 6.92 11.48 35.20
N THR A 697 6.32 10.41 34.66
CA THR A 697 5.45 9.51 35.41
C THR A 697 6.19 8.78 36.52
N LYS A 698 5.51 8.58 37.66
CA LYS A 698 6.11 7.90 38.83
C LYS A 698 6.57 6.47 38.50
N GLN A 699 5.88 5.79 37.57
CA GLN A 699 6.27 4.45 37.10
C GLN A 699 7.51 4.46 36.20
N ALA A 700 7.67 5.44 35.31
CA ALA A 700 8.89 5.56 34.50
C ALA A 700 10.10 5.95 35.36
N LYS A 701 9.92 6.85 36.33
CA LYS A 701 10.95 7.19 37.33
C LYS A 701 11.35 5.96 38.15
N ALA A 702 10.39 5.21 38.68
CA ALA A 702 10.65 3.96 39.42
C ALA A 702 11.39 2.92 38.56
N ALA A 703 10.99 2.72 37.29
CA ALA A 703 11.63 1.78 36.37
C ALA A 703 13.12 2.09 36.14
N ARG A 704 13.45 3.37 35.92
CA ARG A 704 14.83 3.82 35.69
C ARG A 704 15.70 3.77 36.94
N SER A 705 15.12 4.02 38.11
CA SER A 705 15.87 4.09 39.37
C SER A 705 16.23 2.73 39.98
N LEU A 706 15.68 1.62 39.47
CA LEU A 706 16.04 0.28 39.96
C LEU A 706 17.43 -0.16 39.43
N PRO A 707 18.32 -0.67 40.32
CA PRO A 707 19.59 -1.26 39.90
C PRO A 707 19.36 -2.64 39.28
N ALA A 708 19.99 -2.87 38.13
CA ALA A 708 19.99 -4.14 37.41
C ALA A 708 21.23 -4.22 36.53
N ASP A 709 21.75 -5.44 36.32
CA ASP A 709 22.94 -5.66 35.50
C ASP A 709 22.62 -5.49 33.99
N TYR A 710 21.41 -5.85 33.56
CA TYR A 710 20.90 -5.61 32.19
C TYR A 710 19.43 -5.15 32.16
N ARG A 711 18.98 -4.59 31.02
CA ARG A 711 17.62 -4.06 30.84
C ARG A 711 17.05 -4.40 29.47
N ILE A 712 15.79 -4.84 29.43
CA ILE A 712 15.10 -5.19 28.20
C ILE A 712 13.74 -4.48 28.16
N ALA A 713 13.43 -3.88 27.01
CA ALA A 713 12.11 -3.35 26.70
C ALA A 713 11.48 -4.21 25.59
N LEU A 714 10.23 -4.65 25.79
CA LEU A 714 9.43 -5.36 24.80
C LEU A 714 8.26 -4.45 24.40
N THR A 715 8.06 -4.24 23.11
CA THR A 715 6.98 -3.40 22.57
C THR A 715 6.60 -3.86 21.16
N GLY A 716 5.38 -3.58 20.69
CA GLY A 716 5.03 -3.71 19.26
C GLY A 716 5.47 -2.51 18.43
N THR A 717 5.71 -1.37 19.08
CA THR A 717 5.90 -0.05 18.46
C THR A 717 6.89 0.74 19.34
N PRO A 718 8.17 0.83 18.95
CA PRO A 718 9.22 1.44 19.78
C PRO A 718 9.14 2.98 19.80
N VAL A 719 8.47 3.55 18.81
CA VAL A 719 8.01 4.93 18.79
C VAL A 719 6.52 4.83 18.46
N GLU A 720 5.65 5.27 19.37
CA GLU A 720 4.20 5.29 19.13
C GLU A 720 3.68 6.72 19.00
N ASN A 721 4.18 7.66 19.82
CA ASN A 721 3.53 8.97 19.99
C ASN A 721 4.48 10.13 20.29
N ASN A 722 5.81 9.95 20.35
CA ASN A 722 6.80 11.00 20.07
C ASN A 722 8.24 10.49 19.99
N VAL A 723 9.08 11.28 19.31
CA VAL A 723 10.54 11.22 19.39
C VAL A 723 11.03 11.24 20.85
N GLY A 724 10.29 11.81 21.79
CA GLY A 724 10.57 11.75 23.23
C GLY A 724 10.15 10.45 23.93
N ASP A 725 9.19 9.66 23.40
CA ASP A 725 8.87 8.31 23.88
C ASP A 725 10.14 7.44 23.76
N LEU A 726 10.85 7.59 22.63
CA LEU A 726 12.14 6.95 22.36
C LEU A 726 13.21 7.37 23.37
N TRP A 727 13.25 8.64 23.79
CA TRP A 727 14.17 9.08 24.86
C TRP A 727 13.84 8.40 26.20
N SER A 728 12.57 8.31 26.61
CA SER A 728 12.22 7.66 27.88
C SER A 728 12.56 6.16 27.90
N ILE A 729 12.38 5.46 26.76
CA ILE A 729 12.78 4.06 26.60
C ILE A 729 14.30 3.92 26.58
N MET A 730 15.02 4.73 25.79
CA MET A 730 16.47 4.67 25.69
C MET A 730 17.17 5.08 27.00
N GLU A 731 16.60 6.00 27.76
CA GLU A 731 17.09 6.40 29.09
C GLU A 731 16.81 5.33 30.16
N PHE A 732 15.79 4.47 29.97
CA PHE A 732 15.68 3.23 30.74
C PHE A 732 16.75 2.22 30.34
N LEU A 733 16.92 1.96 29.04
CA LEU A 733 17.83 0.92 28.55
C LEU A 733 19.31 1.25 28.80
N ASN A 734 19.74 2.46 28.42
CA ASN A 734 21.11 2.93 28.41
C ASN A 734 21.20 4.36 28.99
N PRO A 735 21.10 4.54 30.33
CA PRO A 735 21.00 5.85 30.98
C PRO A 735 22.12 6.82 30.57
N GLY A 736 21.76 8.02 30.14
CA GLY A 736 22.66 9.07 29.67
C GLY A 736 23.21 8.91 28.25
N PHE A 737 22.83 7.87 27.50
CA PHE A 737 23.35 7.65 26.14
C PHE A 737 22.92 8.72 25.12
N LEU A 738 21.67 9.19 25.23
CA LEU A 738 21.12 10.26 24.36
C LEU A 738 21.34 11.68 24.91
N GLY A 739 22.12 11.82 26.00
CA GLY A 739 22.25 13.07 26.74
C GLY A 739 21.01 13.40 27.57
N THR A 740 21.01 14.59 28.17
CA THR A 740 19.90 15.08 28.99
C THR A 740 18.64 15.30 28.16
N GLN A 741 17.47 15.30 28.82
CA GLN A 741 16.18 15.57 28.17
C GLN A 741 16.16 16.93 27.44
N ALA A 742 16.88 17.94 27.97
CA ALA A 742 16.99 19.27 27.37
C ALA A 742 17.84 19.26 26.09
N GLU A 743 18.99 18.58 26.10
CA GLU A 743 19.84 18.40 24.92
C GLU A 743 19.13 17.60 23.84
N PHE A 744 18.50 16.48 24.22
CA PHE A 744 17.70 15.67 23.30
C PHE A 744 16.55 16.49 22.68
N LYS A 745 15.91 17.35 23.48
CA LYS A 745 14.85 18.24 22.98
C LYS A 745 15.38 19.23 21.94
N ARG A 746 16.55 19.82 22.18
CA ARG A 746 17.20 20.77 21.25
C ARG A 746 17.71 20.10 19.98
N SER A 747 18.35 18.95 20.09
CA SER A 747 19.10 18.32 19.00
C SER A 747 18.29 17.35 18.13
N PHE A 748 17.16 16.82 18.64
CA PHE A 748 16.33 15.86 17.91
C PHE A 748 14.85 16.22 17.93
N PHE A 749 14.25 16.45 19.11
CA PHE A 749 12.80 16.66 19.21
C PHE A 749 12.33 17.87 18.39
N ILE A 750 12.94 19.04 18.58
CA ILE A 750 12.55 20.26 17.85
C ILE A 750 12.88 20.16 16.35
N PRO A 751 14.10 19.77 15.91
CA PRO A 751 14.39 19.61 14.49
C PRO A 751 13.47 18.61 13.77
N ILE A 752 13.17 17.46 14.39
CA ILE A 752 12.35 16.42 13.75
C ILE A 752 10.87 16.82 13.74
N GLN A 753 10.31 17.29 14.87
CA GLN A 753 8.87 17.55 14.95
C GLN A 753 8.45 18.92 14.41
N ALA A 754 9.24 19.97 14.66
CA ALA A 754 8.88 21.34 14.27
C ALA A 754 9.47 21.75 12.92
N LEU A 755 10.71 21.32 12.62
CA LEU A 755 11.41 21.71 11.38
C LEU A 755 11.37 20.62 10.29
N ARG A 756 10.80 19.44 10.58
CA ARG A 756 10.75 18.26 9.70
C ARG A 756 12.12 17.86 9.11
N ASP A 757 13.19 18.01 9.89
CA ASP A 757 14.55 17.77 9.45
C ASP A 757 14.82 16.26 9.18
N PRO A 758 15.07 15.86 7.91
CA PRO A 758 15.35 14.46 7.57
C PRO A 758 16.75 14.01 8.04
N GLU A 759 17.70 14.93 8.20
CA GLU A 759 19.04 14.62 8.65
C GLU A 759 19.07 14.32 10.15
N ALA A 760 18.42 15.15 10.98
CA ALA A 760 18.21 14.87 12.40
C ALA A 760 17.49 13.52 12.62
N THR A 761 16.50 13.22 11.76
CA THR A 761 15.80 11.93 11.77
C THR A 761 16.74 10.75 11.46
N GLN A 762 17.58 10.88 10.43
CA GLN A 762 18.54 9.82 10.07
C GLN A 762 19.63 9.65 11.14
N ARG A 763 20.10 10.76 11.74
CA ARG A 763 21.09 10.77 12.83
C ARG A 763 20.55 10.05 14.07
N LEU A 764 19.31 10.32 14.46
CA LEU A 764 18.66 9.61 15.56
C LEU A 764 18.52 8.11 15.30
N LYS A 765 18.14 7.71 14.07
CA LYS A 765 18.03 6.30 13.68
C LYS A 765 19.37 5.56 13.75
N ARG A 766 20.48 6.19 13.36
CA ARG A 766 21.83 5.60 13.50
C ARG A 766 22.21 5.41 14.98
N LEU A 767 21.87 6.38 15.83
CA LEU A 767 22.17 6.32 17.27
C LEU A 767 21.37 5.28 18.03
N THR A 768 20.10 5.06 17.68
CA THR A 768 19.22 4.14 18.43
C THR A 768 19.11 2.76 17.78
N GLY A 769 19.39 2.64 16.48
CA GLY A 769 19.28 1.40 15.70
C GLY A 769 19.94 0.17 16.35
N PRO A 770 21.20 0.22 16.80
CA PRO A 770 21.87 -0.95 17.39
C PRO A 770 21.20 -1.51 18.66
N PHE A 771 20.40 -0.69 19.34
CA PHE A 771 19.70 -1.04 20.58
C PHE A 771 18.23 -1.41 20.34
N ILE A 772 17.74 -1.37 19.09
CA ILE A 772 16.33 -1.58 18.75
C ILE A 772 16.20 -2.57 17.60
N LEU A 773 15.87 -3.82 17.94
CA LEU A 773 15.53 -4.84 16.95
C LEU A 773 14.02 -4.81 16.68
N ARG A 774 13.62 -4.20 15.55
CA ARG A 774 12.24 -4.19 15.06
C ARG A 774 12.11 -5.08 13.83
N ARG A 775 11.12 -5.97 13.85
CA ARG A 775 10.81 -6.90 12.76
C ARG A 775 9.32 -6.95 12.52
N LEU A 776 8.92 -6.86 11.25
CA LEU A 776 7.52 -6.76 10.86
C LEU A 776 6.99 -8.12 10.38
N LYS A 777 5.71 -8.41 10.59
CA LYS A 777 5.03 -9.60 10.03
C LYS A 777 5.00 -9.59 8.50
N THR A 778 5.02 -8.41 7.90
CA THR A 778 5.01 -8.19 6.45
C THR A 778 6.38 -8.43 5.80
N ASP A 779 7.43 -8.63 6.60
CA ASP A 779 8.77 -8.93 6.09
C ASP A 779 8.88 -10.42 5.70
N LYS A 780 8.79 -10.68 4.38
CA LYS A 780 8.87 -12.02 3.81
C LYS A 780 10.24 -12.71 4.03
N SER A 781 11.28 -11.99 4.47
CA SER A 781 12.56 -12.59 4.88
C SER A 781 12.53 -13.19 6.30
N ILE A 782 11.53 -12.79 7.10
CA ILE A 782 11.35 -13.19 8.50
C ILE A 782 10.27 -14.26 8.60
N ILE A 783 9.21 -14.15 7.78
CA ILE A 783 8.09 -15.08 7.74
C ILE A 783 7.63 -15.23 6.29
N SER A 784 8.03 -16.32 5.67
CA SER A 784 7.54 -16.76 4.35
C SER A 784 6.05 -17.16 4.38
N ASP A 785 5.57 -17.61 5.54
CA ASP A 785 4.33 -18.38 5.67
C ASP A 785 3.14 -17.56 6.17
N LEU A 786 3.33 -16.28 6.54
CA LEU A 786 2.22 -15.41 6.91
C LEU A 786 1.65 -14.79 5.62
N PRO A 787 0.37 -15.01 5.31
CA PRO A 787 -0.28 -14.45 4.14
C PRO A 787 -0.43 -12.92 4.25
N GLU A 788 -0.88 -12.25 3.20
CA GLU A 788 -0.85 -10.78 3.14
C GLU A 788 -1.96 -10.15 4.00
N LYS A 789 -1.61 -9.08 4.74
CA LYS A 789 -2.58 -8.24 5.46
C LYS A 789 -2.88 -6.98 4.65
N MET A 790 -4.14 -6.76 4.31
CA MET A 790 -4.61 -5.55 3.64
C MET A 790 -5.45 -4.72 4.61
N GLU A 791 -5.13 -3.44 4.77
CA GLU A 791 -5.95 -2.50 5.56
C GLU A 791 -6.64 -1.51 4.63
N MET A 792 -7.96 -1.38 4.80
CA MET A 792 -8.86 -0.61 3.95
C MET A 792 -9.72 0.30 4.82
N LYS A 793 -9.84 1.57 4.43
CA LYS A 793 -10.88 2.45 4.96
C LYS A 793 -12.19 2.17 4.22
N VAL A 794 -13.29 2.14 4.95
CA VAL A 794 -14.64 1.95 4.41
C VAL A 794 -15.47 3.16 4.77
N TYR A 795 -15.57 4.08 3.83
CA TYR A 795 -16.38 5.28 3.96
C TYR A 795 -17.87 4.93 3.85
N CYS A 796 -18.65 5.41 4.81
CA CYS A 796 -20.08 5.18 4.93
C CYS A 796 -20.79 6.55 4.99
N ASN A 797 -21.87 6.74 4.24
CA ASN A 797 -22.66 7.97 4.34
C ASN A 797 -23.66 7.84 5.50
N LEU A 798 -24.05 8.96 6.12
CA LEU A 798 -25.16 8.96 7.06
C LEU A 798 -26.50 8.86 6.31
N THR A 799 -27.47 8.18 6.93
CA THR A 799 -28.88 8.33 6.52
C THR A 799 -29.40 9.73 6.87
N GLN A 800 -30.48 10.16 6.23
CA GLN A 800 -31.12 11.46 6.53
C GLN A 800 -31.52 11.59 8.02
N GLU A 801 -31.98 10.49 8.63
CA GLU A 801 -32.26 10.41 10.07
C GLU A 801 -30.98 10.59 10.90
N GLN A 802 -29.91 9.86 10.59
CA GLN A 802 -28.62 10.00 11.28
C GLN A 802 -28.09 11.44 11.18
N ALA A 803 -28.19 12.07 10.00
CA ALA A 803 -27.76 13.43 9.77
C ALA A 803 -28.55 14.45 10.62
N SER A 804 -29.87 14.31 10.69
CA SER A 804 -30.72 15.15 11.54
C SER A 804 -30.43 14.98 13.03
N LEU A 805 -30.29 13.73 13.51
CA LEU A 805 -29.91 13.44 14.90
C LEU A 805 -28.52 13.97 15.23
N TYR A 806 -27.56 13.80 14.32
CA TYR A 806 -26.19 14.28 14.48
C TYR A 806 -26.17 15.80 14.60
N GLN A 807 -26.85 16.52 13.69
CA GLN A 807 -26.91 17.98 13.72
C GLN A 807 -27.62 18.52 14.97
N ALA A 808 -28.65 17.83 15.47
CA ALA A 808 -29.30 18.16 16.74
C ALA A 808 -28.32 18.05 17.91
N VAL A 809 -27.63 16.91 18.06
CA VAL A 809 -26.62 16.70 19.12
C VAL A 809 -25.50 17.74 19.07
N VAL A 810 -25.06 18.13 17.87
CA VAL A 810 -24.08 19.22 17.70
C VAL A 810 -24.65 20.56 18.17
N ASN A 811 -25.85 20.94 17.72
CA ASN A 811 -26.47 22.22 18.08
C ASN A 811 -26.68 22.35 19.60
N ASP A 812 -27.20 21.31 20.24
CA ASP A 812 -27.45 21.28 21.69
C ASP A 812 -26.12 21.41 22.47
N THR A 813 -25.12 20.60 22.11
CA THR A 813 -23.79 20.67 22.73
C THR A 813 -23.15 22.04 22.56
N MET A 814 -23.24 22.65 21.37
CA MET A 814 -22.64 23.96 21.11
C MET A 814 -23.37 25.11 21.82
N ASN A 815 -24.60 24.89 22.31
CA ASN A 815 -25.27 25.81 23.22
C ASN A 815 -24.82 25.60 24.67
N GLU A 816 -24.73 24.35 25.14
CA GLU A 816 -24.24 24.02 26.50
C GLU A 816 -22.75 24.40 26.70
N LEU A 817 -21.91 24.27 25.66
CA LEU A 817 -20.48 24.64 25.69
C LEU A 817 -20.23 26.15 25.85
N LYS A 818 -21.25 27.02 25.70
CA LYS A 818 -21.11 28.47 25.90
C LYS A 818 -21.00 28.86 27.38
N SER A 819 -21.50 28.03 28.30
CA SER A 819 -21.54 28.28 29.74
C SER A 819 -20.77 27.24 30.57
N ALA A 820 -20.25 26.17 29.95
CA ALA A 820 -19.51 25.12 30.63
C ALA A 820 -17.99 25.39 30.68
N GLU A 821 -17.43 25.44 31.88
CA GLU A 821 -15.98 25.59 32.13
C GLU A 821 -15.35 24.37 32.83
N GLY A 822 -14.02 24.35 32.91
CA GLY A 822 -13.26 23.40 33.71
C GLY A 822 -13.61 21.92 33.45
N ILE A 823 -13.87 21.17 34.53
CA ILE A 823 -14.17 19.74 34.45
C ILE A 823 -15.53 19.46 33.79
N GLN A 824 -16.51 20.37 33.92
CA GLN A 824 -17.83 20.25 33.32
C GLN A 824 -17.73 20.32 31.79
N ARG A 825 -16.92 21.25 31.27
CA ARG A 825 -16.60 21.33 29.83
C ARG A 825 -16.02 20.02 29.31
N LYS A 826 -15.04 19.44 30.03
CA LYS A 826 -14.40 18.17 29.63
C LYS A 826 -15.40 17.01 29.62
N GLY A 827 -16.23 16.90 30.66
CA GLY A 827 -17.30 15.91 30.74
C GLY A 827 -18.30 16.02 29.59
N LEU A 828 -18.73 17.23 29.25
CA LEU A 828 -19.64 17.51 28.15
C LEU A 828 -19.04 17.11 26.79
N VAL A 829 -17.79 17.50 26.50
CA VAL A 829 -17.10 17.11 25.25
C VAL A 829 -17.02 15.59 25.10
N LEU A 830 -16.66 14.86 26.16
CA LEU A 830 -16.60 13.39 26.14
C LEU A 830 -17.98 12.74 25.95
N ALA A 831 -19.02 13.28 26.59
CA ALA A 831 -20.39 12.82 26.42
C ALA A 831 -20.88 13.02 24.97
N THR A 832 -20.59 14.17 24.37
CA THR A 832 -20.94 14.46 22.97
C THR A 832 -20.18 13.59 21.99
N LEU A 833 -18.87 13.39 22.17
CA LEU A 833 -18.09 12.44 21.36
C LEU A 833 -18.71 11.03 21.36
N SER A 834 -19.19 10.56 22.53
CA SER A 834 -19.91 9.29 22.65
C SER A 834 -21.27 9.31 21.95
N LYS A 835 -22.08 10.36 22.13
CA LYS A 835 -23.39 10.52 21.47
C LYS A 835 -23.27 10.53 19.95
N LEU A 836 -22.36 11.34 19.40
CA LEU A 836 -22.15 11.44 17.95
C LEU A 836 -21.71 10.09 17.36
N LYS A 837 -20.82 9.35 18.04
CA LYS A 837 -20.47 7.98 17.66
C LYS A 837 -21.66 7.02 17.64
N GLN A 838 -22.53 7.08 18.65
CA GLN A 838 -23.75 6.27 18.69
C GLN A 838 -24.68 6.60 17.51
N VAL A 839 -24.84 7.88 17.16
CA VAL A 839 -25.59 8.29 15.96
C VAL A 839 -24.96 7.76 14.67
N CYS A 840 -23.63 7.90 14.50
CA CYS A 840 -22.90 7.35 13.35
C CYS A 840 -23.03 5.82 13.23
N ASN A 841 -23.10 5.12 14.36
CA ASN A 841 -23.29 3.67 14.42
C ASN A 841 -24.73 3.25 14.09
N HIS A 842 -25.73 3.71 14.85
CA HIS A 842 -27.14 3.43 14.60
C HIS A 842 -28.11 4.35 15.38
N PRO A 843 -29.16 4.92 14.77
CA PRO A 843 -30.18 5.71 15.48
C PRO A 843 -30.77 4.99 16.69
N ALA A 844 -31.18 3.72 16.56
CA ALA A 844 -31.67 2.92 17.68
C ALA A 844 -30.64 2.69 18.81
N GLN A 845 -29.32 2.77 18.54
CA GLN A 845 -28.29 2.72 19.59
C GLN A 845 -28.26 4.02 20.41
N PHE A 846 -28.47 5.16 19.74
CA PHE A 846 -28.56 6.48 20.38
C PHE A 846 -29.88 6.66 21.15
N ALA A 847 -31.00 6.21 20.57
CA ALA A 847 -32.34 6.35 21.16
C ALA A 847 -32.63 5.31 22.27
N GLY A 848 -32.08 4.09 22.18
CA GLY A 848 -32.31 3.02 23.16
C GLY A 848 -33.75 2.47 23.18
N ASP A 849 -34.48 2.61 22.07
CA ASP A 849 -35.94 2.47 21.98
C ASP A 849 -36.43 1.15 21.33
N ASN A 850 -35.52 0.21 21.02
CA ASN A 850 -35.81 -1.03 20.30
C ASN A 850 -36.54 -0.83 18.95
N SER A 851 -36.39 0.34 18.33
CA SER A 851 -36.98 0.66 17.03
C SER A 851 -36.39 -0.19 15.89
N ALA A 852 -37.07 -0.24 14.74
CA ALA A 852 -36.69 -1.07 13.61
C ALA A 852 -35.23 -0.84 13.16
N ILE A 853 -34.48 -1.92 12.91
CA ILE A 853 -33.04 -1.87 12.61
C ILE A 853 -32.73 -1.67 11.10
N PRO A 854 -33.40 -2.33 10.13
CA PRO A 854 -33.03 -2.23 8.72
C PRO A 854 -33.11 -0.80 8.16
N GLY A 855 -32.16 -0.44 7.29
CA GLY A 855 -32.21 0.78 6.46
C GLY A 855 -31.92 2.12 7.17
N ARG A 856 -31.66 2.13 8.49
CA ARG A 856 -31.50 3.38 9.27
C ARG A 856 -30.05 3.78 9.58
N SER A 857 -29.07 2.91 9.27
CA SER A 857 -27.64 3.21 9.42
C SER A 857 -26.86 2.86 8.16
N GLY A 858 -26.10 3.83 7.64
CA GLY A 858 -25.20 3.59 6.50
C GLY A 858 -24.04 2.65 6.82
N LYS A 859 -23.52 2.67 8.06
CA LYS A 859 -22.54 1.68 8.52
C LYS A 859 -23.12 0.27 8.56
N LEU A 860 -24.37 0.13 9.03
CA LEU A 860 -25.01 -1.18 9.07
C LEU A 860 -25.27 -1.71 7.65
N ALA A 861 -25.77 -0.86 6.75
CA ALA A 861 -25.93 -1.21 5.34
C ALA A 861 -24.60 -1.68 4.74
N ARG A 862 -23.53 -0.90 4.89
CA ARG A 862 -22.22 -1.23 4.33
C ARG A 862 -21.58 -2.48 4.94
N LEU A 863 -21.77 -2.72 6.24
CA LEU A 863 -21.35 -3.96 6.88
C LEU A 863 -22.11 -5.16 6.31
N THR A 864 -23.40 -4.99 6.04
CA THR A 864 -24.26 -6.04 5.49
C THR A 864 -23.81 -6.42 4.08
N GLU A 865 -23.61 -5.43 3.20
CA GLU A 865 -23.07 -5.65 1.85
C GLU A 865 -21.75 -6.45 1.89
N MET A 866 -20.79 -6.03 2.71
CA MET A 866 -19.48 -6.67 2.80
C MET A 866 -19.50 -8.05 3.47
N LEU A 867 -20.47 -8.32 4.35
CA LEU A 867 -20.70 -9.66 4.90
C LEU A 867 -21.40 -10.57 3.89
N GLU A 868 -22.31 -10.05 3.06
CA GLU A 868 -22.96 -10.83 2.00
C GLU A 868 -21.94 -11.38 1.00
N GLU A 869 -21.02 -10.53 0.51
CA GLU A 869 -19.88 -10.92 -0.34
C GLU A 869 -19.00 -12.01 0.32
N LEU A 870 -18.68 -11.83 1.60
CA LEU A 870 -17.77 -12.70 2.36
C LEU A 870 -18.38 -14.08 2.66
N LEU A 871 -19.67 -14.12 3.01
CA LEU A 871 -20.36 -15.37 3.34
C LEU A 871 -20.55 -16.26 2.11
N GLN A 872 -20.68 -15.68 0.91
CA GLN A 872 -20.75 -16.43 -0.36
C GLN A 872 -19.48 -17.27 -0.62
N VAL A 873 -18.30 -16.78 -0.22
CA VAL A 873 -17.03 -17.51 -0.34
C VAL A 873 -16.68 -18.36 0.90
N ASN A 874 -17.59 -18.46 1.87
CA ASN A 874 -17.42 -19.17 3.15
C ASN A 874 -16.17 -18.70 3.94
N ASP A 875 -15.89 -17.40 3.89
CA ASP A 875 -14.87 -16.77 4.72
C ASP A 875 -15.41 -16.43 6.11
N ARG A 876 -14.55 -15.94 7.01
CA ARG A 876 -14.93 -15.67 8.42
C ARG A 876 -14.54 -14.27 8.88
N ALA A 877 -15.48 -13.62 9.55
CA ALA A 877 -15.42 -12.23 9.98
C ALA A 877 -15.32 -12.08 11.50
N LEU A 878 -14.37 -11.27 11.96
CA LEU A 878 -14.43 -10.64 13.28
C LEU A 878 -15.03 -9.23 13.14
N ILE A 879 -15.98 -8.87 14.01
CA ILE A 879 -16.60 -7.53 14.02
C ILE A 879 -16.35 -6.89 15.38
N PHE A 880 -15.56 -5.82 15.41
CA PHE A 880 -15.20 -5.10 16.62
C PHE A 880 -16.04 -3.83 16.80
N SER A 881 -16.53 -3.60 18.02
CA SER A 881 -17.19 -2.36 18.43
C SER A 881 -16.76 -1.93 19.84
N GLN A 882 -16.73 -0.63 20.09
CA GLN A 882 -16.56 0.00 21.39
C GLN A 882 -17.74 -0.26 22.34
N PHE A 883 -18.95 -0.39 21.80
CA PHE A 883 -20.19 -0.37 22.55
C PHE A 883 -20.80 -1.78 22.68
N PHE A 884 -21.30 -2.10 23.87
CA PHE A 884 -21.94 -3.40 24.11
C PHE A 884 -23.30 -3.48 23.41
N GLU A 885 -24.03 -2.37 23.45
CA GLU A 885 -25.38 -2.19 22.91
C GLU A 885 -25.38 -2.38 21.39
N MET A 886 -24.38 -1.83 20.69
CA MET A 886 -24.22 -2.03 19.24
C MET A 886 -23.90 -3.49 18.89
N GLY A 887 -23.06 -4.17 19.69
CA GLY A 887 -22.73 -5.58 19.46
C GLY A 887 -23.95 -6.50 19.58
N ASP A 888 -24.90 -6.19 20.47
CA ASP A 888 -26.13 -6.95 20.64
C ASP A 888 -27.15 -6.69 19.52
N LEU A 889 -27.27 -5.43 19.07
CA LEU A 889 -28.03 -5.04 17.87
C LEU A 889 -27.48 -5.74 16.62
N LEU A 890 -26.16 -5.70 16.41
CA LEU A 890 -25.48 -6.38 15.30
C LEU A 890 -25.75 -7.88 15.32
N LYS A 891 -25.59 -8.53 16.47
CA LYS A 891 -25.85 -9.98 16.60
C LYS A 891 -27.27 -10.32 16.17
N THR A 892 -28.26 -9.59 16.68
CA THR A 892 -29.68 -9.85 16.40
C THR A 892 -30.02 -9.61 14.93
N TYR A 893 -29.53 -8.51 14.36
CA TYR A 893 -29.77 -8.16 12.96
C TYR A 893 -29.10 -9.13 11.97
N LEU A 894 -27.80 -9.41 12.14
CA LEU A 894 -27.03 -10.24 11.21
C LEU A 894 -27.52 -11.70 11.19
N GLN A 895 -27.95 -12.25 12.33
CA GLN A 895 -28.59 -13.56 12.39
C GLN A 895 -29.87 -13.62 11.55
N ASN A 896 -30.71 -12.58 11.63
CA ASN A 896 -31.97 -12.52 10.89
C ASN A 896 -31.76 -12.28 9.39
N GLN A 897 -30.77 -11.45 9.02
CA GLN A 897 -30.47 -11.08 7.64
C GLN A 897 -29.86 -12.24 6.84
N PHE A 898 -28.95 -13.02 7.45
CA PHE A 898 -28.21 -14.08 6.76
C PHE A 898 -28.69 -15.50 7.09
N GLY A 899 -29.56 -15.68 8.09
CA GLY A 899 -30.05 -17.00 8.51
C GLY A 899 -28.98 -17.90 9.14
N GLN A 900 -27.90 -17.32 9.68
CA GLN A 900 -26.74 -18.02 10.23
C GLN A 900 -26.45 -17.61 11.69
N GLU A 901 -25.77 -18.47 12.45
CA GLU A 901 -25.35 -18.19 13.83
C GLU A 901 -24.28 -17.08 13.87
N ALA A 902 -24.43 -16.10 14.78
CA ALA A 902 -23.42 -15.08 15.07
C ALA A 902 -23.05 -15.09 16.56
N LEU A 903 -21.76 -15.24 16.87
CA LEU A 903 -21.27 -15.21 18.24
C LEU A 903 -21.02 -13.76 18.70
N PHE A 904 -21.13 -13.50 20.01
CA PHE A 904 -20.79 -12.20 20.59
C PHE A 904 -20.00 -12.34 21.90
N LEU A 905 -18.76 -11.84 21.90
CA LEU A 905 -17.89 -11.81 23.08
C LEU A 905 -17.81 -10.40 23.68
N HIS A 906 -18.22 -10.28 24.95
CA HIS A 906 -18.18 -9.03 25.71
C HIS A 906 -17.68 -9.24 27.14
N GLY A 907 -17.39 -8.14 27.84
CA GLY A 907 -16.76 -8.17 29.17
C GLY A 907 -17.57 -8.86 30.28
N ARG A 908 -18.88 -9.08 30.09
CA ARG A 908 -19.75 -9.80 31.05
C ARG A 908 -19.75 -11.32 30.84
N VAL A 909 -19.15 -11.84 29.77
CA VAL A 909 -19.07 -13.30 29.50
C VAL A 909 -18.07 -13.96 30.46
N PRO A 910 -18.49 -14.96 31.26
CA PRO A 910 -17.58 -15.71 32.14
C PRO A 910 -16.47 -16.41 31.37
N LYS A 911 -15.29 -16.55 31.99
CA LYS A 911 -14.09 -17.12 31.34
C LYS A 911 -14.34 -18.46 30.66
N LYS A 912 -15.04 -19.41 31.30
CA LYS A 912 -15.34 -20.72 30.70
C LYS A 912 -16.11 -20.59 29.37
N LYS A 913 -17.19 -19.77 29.35
CA LYS A 913 -17.98 -19.52 28.14
C LYS A 913 -17.20 -18.76 27.06
N ARG A 914 -16.24 -17.92 27.44
CA ARG A 914 -15.32 -17.26 26.49
C ARG A 914 -14.44 -18.29 25.78
N ASP A 915 -13.85 -19.21 26.54
CA ASP A 915 -12.97 -20.24 25.99
C ASP A 915 -13.80 -21.17 25.06
N GLU A 916 -15.00 -21.59 25.48
CA GLU A 916 -15.98 -22.35 24.66
C GLU A 916 -16.36 -21.63 23.34
N MET A 917 -16.61 -20.31 23.37
CA MET A 917 -16.92 -19.52 22.16
C MET A 917 -15.75 -19.44 21.18
N VAL A 918 -14.51 -19.32 21.69
CA VAL A 918 -13.30 -19.25 20.86
C VAL A 918 -13.04 -20.60 20.18
N GLU A 919 -13.20 -21.70 20.90
CA GLU A 919 -13.11 -23.06 20.34
C GLU A 919 -14.18 -23.29 19.26
N ARG A 920 -15.44 -22.90 19.54
CA ARG A 920 -16.55 -23.00 18.58
C ARG A 920 -16.31 -22.19 17.30
N PHE A 921 -15.74 -20.99 17.39
CA PHE A 921 -15.40 -20.19 16.21
C PHE A 921 -14.20 -20.76 15.42
N GLN A 922 -13.27 -21.43 16.09
CA GLN A 922 -12.08 -22.02 15.48
C GLN A 922 -12.33 -23.45 14.90
N SER A 923 -13.51 -24.04 15.09
CA SER A 923 -13.86 -25.34 14.50
C SER A 923 -14.27 -25.23 13.02
N GLU A 924 -14.09 -26.29 12.22
CA GLU A 924 -14.49 -26.30 10.80
C GLU A 924 -15.99 -26.05 10.59
N THR A 925 -16.85 -26.57 11.47
CA THR A 925 -18.30 -26.36 11.46
C THR A 925 -18.75 -25.17 12.34
N GLY A 926 -17.82 -24.27 12.67
CA GLY A 926 -18.07 -23.06 13.46
C GLY A 926 -18.74 -21.94 12.64
N PRO A 927 -19.44 -21.00 13.30
CA PRO A 927 -20.10 -19.88 12.63
C PRO A 927 -19.12 -18.92 11.96
N ASN A 928 -19.55 -18.33 10.85
CA ASN A 928 -18.72 -17.41 10.06
C ASN A 928 -18.59 -16.00 10.67
N ILE A 929 -19.51 -15.59 11.54
CA ILE A 929 -19.53 -14.26 12.16
C ILE A 929 -19.23 -14.34 13.67
N PHE A 930 -18.24 -13.57 14.13
CA PHE A 930 -17.95 -13.38 15.55
C PHE A 930 -17.78 -11.90 15.88
N ILE A 931 -18.67 -11.37 16.72
CA ILE A 931 -18.66 -9.99 17.21
C ILE A 931 -17.86 -9.94 18.52
N LEU A 932 -17.03 -8.92 18.71
CA LEU A 932 -16.22 -8.71 19.91
C LEU A 932 -16.27 -7.26 20.38
N SER A 933 -16.43 -7.03 21.68
CA SER A 933 -16.18 -5.68 22.21
C SER A 933 -14.67 -5.41 22.29
N LEU A 934 -14.22 -4.23 21.85
CA LEU A 934 -12.79 -3.87 21.76
C LEU A 934 -12.02 -4.14 23.07
N LYS A 935 -12.61 -3.79 24.22
CA LYS A 935 -12.00 -4.03 25.55
C LYS A 935 -11.95 -5.50 25.98
N ALA A 936 -12.83 -6.37 25.47
CA ALA A 936 -12.76 -7.82 25.71
C ALA A 936 -11.79 -8.51 24.74
N GLY A 937 -11.80 -8.10 23.46
CA GLY A 937 -10.90 -8.58 22.41
C GLY A 937 -9.42 -8.16 22.57
N GLY A 938 -9.15 -7.12 23.37
CA GLY A 938 -7.78 -6.73 23.76
C GLY A 938 -7.04 -7.80 24.58
N THR A 939 -7.73 -8.80 25.16
CA THR A 939 -7.08 -9.95 25.82
C THR A 939 -6.46 -10.92 24.80
N GLY A 940 -5.47 -11.73 25.21
CA GLY A 940 -4.51 -12.45 24.34
C GLY A 940 -5.01 -13.57 23.40
N LEU A 941 -6.28 -13.52 22.97
CA LEU A 941 -6.98 -14.52 22.16
C LEU A 941 -6.29 -14.83 20.82
N ASN A 942 -6.57 -16.01 20.27
CA ASN A 942 -6.08 -16.48 18.98
C ASN A 942 -7.29 -16.85 18.11
N LEU A 943 -7.52 -16.11 17.02
CA LEU A 943 -8.72 -16.19 16.17
C LEU A 943 -8.33 -16.36 14.68
N THR A 944 -7.36 -17.23 14.43
CA THR A 944 -6.69 -17.44 13.13
C THR A 944 -7.60 -17.90 12.00
N ASN A 945 -8.79 -18.46 12.26
CA ASN A 945 -9.70 -18.85 11.19
C ASN A 945 -10.46 -17.65 10.60
N ALA A 946 -10.43 -16.48 11.25
CA ALA A 946 -10.94 -15.25 10.66
C ALA A 946 -9.96 -14.68 9.66
N ASN A 947 -10.43 -14.36 8.46
CA ASN A 947 -9.64 -13.71 7.42
C ASN A 947 -10.19 -12.33 7.03
N HIS A 948 -11.30 -11.89 7.63
CA HIS A 948 -11.75 -10.51 7.62
C HIS A 948 -11.91 -9.96 9.04
N VAL A 949 -11.55 -8.69 9.23
CA VAL A 949 -11.70 -7.94 10.48
C VAL A 949 -12.39 -6.62 10.17
N PHE A 950 -13.55 -6.38 10.78
CA PHE A 950 -14.30 -5.14 10.68
C PHE A 950 -14.15 -4.34 11.98
N HIS A 951 -13.67 -3.11 11.91
CA HIS A 951 -13.78 -2.13 13.00
C HIS A 951 -14.99 -1.25 12.70
N PHE A 952 -16.11 -1.51 13.38
CA PHE A 952 -17.40 -0.87 13.09
C PHE A 952 -17.45 0.59 13.56
N ASP A 953 -16.78 0.91 14.67
CA ASP A 953 -16.59 2.27 15.15
C ASP A 953 -15.10 2.62 15.27
N ARG A 954 -14.76 3.86 14.95
CA ARG A 954 -13.37 4.30 14.85
C ARG A 954 -12.76 4.49 16.24
N TRP A 955 -11.69 3.78 16.58
CA TRP A 955 -11.01 3.99 17.86
C TRP A 955 -9.85 4.98 17.71
N TRP A 956 -9.81 6.02 18.54
CA TRP A 956 -8.90 7.17 18.40
C TRP A 956 -7.41 6.85 18.64
N ASN A 957 -7.09 5.65 19.14
CA ASN A 957 -5.74 5.15 19.31
C ASN A 957 -5.51 3.95 18.35
N PRO A 958 -4.77 4.14 17.23
CA PRO A 958 -4.52 3.08 16.25
C PRO A 958 -3.88 1.81 16.84
N ALA A 959 -3.10 1.92 17.93
CA ALA A 959 -2.47 0.76 18.56
C ALA A 959 -3.50 -0.23 19.14
N VAL A 960 -4.65 0.25 19.62
CA VAL A 960 -5.72 -0.59 20.17
C VAL A 960 -6.45 -1.36 19.06
N GLU A 961 -6.72 -0.70 17.92
CA GLU A 961 -7.31 -1.38 16.76
C GLU A 961 -6.34 -2.41 16.18
N ASN A 962 -5.06 -2.05 16.03
CA ASN A 962 -4.03 -2.95 15.51
C ASN A 962 -3.88 -4.18 16.42
N GLN A 963 -3.93 -4.00 17.74
CA GLN A 963 -3.93 -5.10 18.71
C GLN A 963 -5.16 -6.01 18.58
N ALA A 964 -6.32 -5.48 18.22
CA ALA A 964 -7.54 -6.26 17.94
C ALA A 964 -7.46 -6.99 16.58
N THR A 965 -6.97 -6.33 15.53
CA THR A 965 -6.69 -6.92 14.21
C THR A 965 -5.69 -8.08 14.28
N ASP A 966 -4.63 -7.93 15.07
CA ASP A 966 -3.59 -8.95 15.27
C ASP A 966 -4.09 -10.22 16.00
N ARG A 967 -5.37 -10.29 16.40
CA ARG A 967 -6.02 -11.52 16.88
C ARG A 967 -6.33 -12.49 15.74
N ALA A 968 -6.65 -11.97 14.54
CA ALA A 968 -6.82 -12.74 13.30
C ALA A 968 -5.50 -12.88 12.54
N PHE A 969 -4.69 -11.82 12.50
CA PHE A 969 -3.39 -11.81 11.83
C PHE A 969 -2.25 -12.32 12.73
N ARG A 970 -2.26 -13.63 13.03
CA ARG A 970 -1.33 -14.28 13.97
C ARG A 970 -0.76 -15.59 13.39
N ILE A 971 0.35 -16.07 13.94
CA ILE A 971 0.96 -17.34 13.53
C ILE A 971 -0.07 -18.48 13.66
N GLY A 972 -0.29 -19.21 12.56
CA GLY A 972 -1.40 -20.18 12.41
C GLY A 972 -2.49 -19.71 11.44
N GLN A 973 -2.47 -18.44 11.02
CA GLN A 973 -3.25 -17.94 9.89
C GLN A 973 -2.72 -18.50 8.56
N THR A 974 -3.61 -18.94 7.67
CA THR A 974 -3.30 -19.49 6.34
C THR A 974 -3.97 -18.74 5.18
N LYS A 975 -4.90 -17.81 5.46
CA LYS A 975 -5.59 -16.94 4.48
C LYS A 975 -5.15 -15.47 4.62
N ASN A 976 -5.13 -14.73 3.51
CA ASN A 976 -4.90 -13.28 3.52
C ASN A 976 -5.92 -12.59 4.44
N VAL A 977 -5.46 -11.66 5.29
CA VAL A 977 -6.32 -10.98 6.28
C VAL A 977 -6.69 -9.58 5.78
N GLN A 978 -7.98 -9.35 5.56
CA GLN A 978 -8.51 -8.04 5.19
C GLN A 978 -9.02 -7.31 6.43
N VAL A 979 -8.72 -6.02 6.55
CA VAL A 979 -9.05 -5.19 7.72
C VAL A 979 -9.80 -3.95 7.26
N HIS A 980 -11.07 -3.88 7.63
CA HIS A 980 -12.03 -2.89 7.16
C HIS A 980 -12.33 -1.91 8.29
N LYS A 981 -11.92 -0.65 8.12
CA LYS A 981 -12.03 0.42 9.13
C LYS A 981 -13.14 1.38 8.73
N PHE A 982 -14.29 1.31 9.41
CA PHE A 982 -15.49 2.05 9.04
C PHE A 982 -15.43 3.50 9.52
N LEU A 983 -15.82 4.44 8.65
CA LEU A 983 -15.78 5.88 8.88
C LEU A 983 -17.03 6.54 8.29
N CYS A 984 -17.74 7.35 9.06
CA CYS A 984 -18.82 8.17 8.49
C CYS A 984 -18.28 9.46 7.83
N VAL A 985 -18.57 9.63 6.53
CA VAL A 985 -18.19 10.82 5.73
C VAL A 985 -18.79 12.09 6.33
N GLY A 986 -18.01 13.17 6.34
CA GLY A 986 -18.43 14.49 6.80
C GLY A 986 -18.71 14.62 8.30
N THR A 987 -18.38 13.59 9.09
CA THR A 987 -18.59 13.54 10.55
C THR A 987 -17.28 13.69 11.34
N LEU A 988 -17.37 13.66 12.67
CA LEU A 988 -16.19 13.58 13.53
C LEU A 988 -15.30 12.36 13.22
N GLU A 989 -15.83 11.25 12.71
CA GLU A 989 -15.03 10.04 12.50
C GLU A 989 -14.01 10.24 11.37
N GLU A 990 -14.45 10.82 10.25
CA GLU A 990 -13.58 11.21 9.15
C GLU A 990 -12.56 12.26 9.60
N ARG A 991 -12.98 13.36 10.24
CA ARG A 991 -12.04 14.39 10.69
C ARG A 991 -11.04 13.89 11.73
N ILE A 992 -11.44 12.97 12.62
CA ILE A 992 -10.50 12.36 13.55
C ILE A 992 -9.55 11.40 12.81
N ASP A 993 -10.01 10.69 11.80
CA ASP A 993 -9.15 9.83 10.98
C ASP A 993 -8.16 10.63 10.13
N GLU A 994 -8.61 11.65 9.40
CA GLU A 994 -7.77 12.65 8.73
C GLU A 994 -6.79 13.28 9.70
N MET A 995 -7.25 13.68 10.89
CA MET A 995 -6.37 14.25 11.88
C MET A 995 -5.36 13.20 12.38
N ILE A 996 -5.73 11.93 12.52
CA ILE A 996 -4.81 10.83 12.85
C ILE A 996 -3.82 10.61 11.70
N GLU A 997 -4.19 10.74 10.42
CA GLU A 997 -3.32 10.50 9.26
C GLU A 997 -2.41 11.68 8.89
N ASN A 998 -2.94 12.89 8.84
CA ASN A 998 -2.14 14.12 8.75
C ASN A 998 -1.21 14.23 9.96
N LYS A 999 -1.65 13.72 11.11
CA LYS A 999 -0.75 13.49 12.23
C LYS A 999 0.20 12.32 11.92
N LYS A 1000 -0.13 11.13 11.40
CA LYS A 1000 0.80 9.97 11.19
C LYS A 1000 2.21 10.39 10.72
N GLU A 1001 2.31 11.18 9.66
CA GLU A 1001 3.61 11.68 9.13
C GLU A 1001 4.44 12.48 10.15
N ILE A 1002 3.77 13.11 11.11
CA ILE A 1002 4.29 13.93 12.21
C ILE A 1002 4.24 13.15 13.55
N ALA A 1003 3.46 12.06 13.63
CA ALA A 1003 2.76 11.66 14.85
C ALA A 1003 2.76 10.17 15.22
N GLU A 1004 3.87 9.48 14.94
CA GLU A 1004 4.57 8.85 16.06
C GLU A 1004 5.14 9.97 17.00
N GLY A 1005 4.30 10.93 17.44
CA GLY A 1005 4.69 12.35 17.67
C GLY A 1005 3.83 13.26 18.58
N VAL A 1006 2.49 13.15 18.62
CA VAL A 1006 1.65 14.17 19.30
C VAL A 1006 0.45 13.61 20.09
N ILE A 1007 -0.05 12.41 19.77
CA ILE A 1007 -1.34 11.93 20.29
C ILE A 1007 -1.14 11.17 21.62
N GLY A 1008 -1.59 11.74 22.73
CA GLY A 1008 -1.61 11.04 24.02
C GLY A 1008 -2.53 9.81 24.00
N ALA A 1009 -2.31 8.84 24.90
CA ALA A 1009 -3.08 7.58 24.96
C ALA A 1009 -4.51 7.73 25.55
N GLY A 1010 -5.19 8.85 25.29
CA GLY A 1010 -6.53 9.12 25.77
C GLY A 1010 -7.17 10.34 25.10
N GLU A 1011 -8.47 10.49 25.31
CA GLU A 1011 -9.33 11.52 24.71
C GLU A 1011 -9.01 12.95 25.19
N GLY A 1012 -8.06 13.12 26.12
CA GLY A 1012 -7.71 14.40 26.73
C GLY A 1012 -7.40 15.51 25.72
N TRP A 1013 -6.68 15.19 24.63
CA TRP A 1013 -6.35 16.19 23.60
C TRP A 1013 -7.58 16.76 22.88
N LEU A 1014 -8.67 15.98 22.75
CA LEU A 1014 -9.95 16.46 22.22
C LEU A 1014 -10.62 17.41 23.21
N THR A 1015 -10.46 17.17 24.52
CA THR A 1015 -11.06 18.02 25.57
C THR A 1015 -10.33 19.35 25.81
N GLU A 1016 -9.07 19.48 25.36
CA GLU A 1016 -8.33 20.75 25.40
C GLU A 1016 -8.55 21.64 24.17
N LEU A 1017 -9.18 21.15 23.09
CA LEU A 1017 -9.50 21.95 21.92
C LEU A 1017 -10.36 23.16 22.29
N SER A 1018 -10.15 24.30 21.61
CA SER A 1018 -10.98 25.49 21.75
C SER A 1018 -12.40 25.25 21.23
N THR A 1019 -13.35 26.09 21.63
CA THR A 1019 -14.76 25.93 21.21
C THR A 1019 -14.94 26.13 19.70
N ASN A 1020 -14.04 26.86 19.03
CA ASN A 1020 -14.04 26.99 17.57
C ASN A 1020 -13.51 25.71 16.89
N GLU A 1021 -12.40 25.15 17.37
CA GLU A 1021 -11.86 23.87 16.85
C GLU A 1021 -12.84 22.72 17.10
N LEU A 1022 -13.54 22.69 18.24
CA LEU A 1022 -14.62 21.73 18.51
C LEU A 1022 -15.80 21.93 17.55
N LYS A 1023 -16.16 23.17 17.21
CA LYS A 1023 -17.21 23.45 16.24
C LYS A 1023 -16.86 22.90 14.85
N GLU A 1024 -15.64 23.12 14.39
CA GLU A 1024 -15.15 22.58 13.11
C GLU A 1024 -15.05 21.06 13.14
N LEU A 1025 -14.54 20.48 14.23
CA LEU A 1025 -14.44 19.04 14.42
C LEU A 1025 -15.81 18.35 14.38
N PHE A 1026 -16.81 18.95 15.02
CA PHE A 1026 -18.15 18.39 15.17
C PHE A 1026 -19.09 18.70 14.00
N ALA A 1027 -18.90 19.79 13.25
CA ALA A 1027 -19.82 20.23 12.19
C ALA A 1027 -20.15 19.11 11.19
N LEU A 1028 -21.40 18.99 10.74
CA LEU A 1028 -21.71 18.07 9.64
C LEU A 1028 -21.26 18.70 8.32
N SER A 1029 -20.48 17.97 7.49
CA SER A 1029 -20.18 18.43 6.13
C SER A 1029 -21.41 18.26 5.23
N LYS A 1030 -21.45 18.99 4.10
CA LYS A 1030 -22.54 18.85 3.12
C LYS A 1030 -22.53 17.50 2.39
N GLU A 1031 -21.40 16.80 2.42
CA GLU A 1031 -21.17 15.51 1.75
C GLU A 1031 -21.51 14.31 2.66
N ALA A 1032 -21.92 14.56 3.91
CA ALA A 1032 -22.16 13.51 4.90
C ALA A 1032 -23.41 12.65 4.64
N VAL A 1033 -24.32 13.14 3.79
CA VAL A 1033 -25.59 12.47 3.45
C VAL A 1033 -25.51 12.06 1.98
N ALA A 1034 -25.90 10.82 1.68
CA ALA A 1034 -26.14 10.44 0.29
C ALA A 1034 -27.43 11.09 -0.19
N ASP A 1035 -27.40 11.75 -1.35
CA ASP A 1035 -28.60 12.22 -2.07
C ASP A 1035 -29.54 11.05 -2.42
#